data_AF-A0A327L198-F1
#
_entry.id   AF-A0A327L198-F1
#
_cell.length_a   1.000
_cell.length_b   1.000
_cell.length_c   1.000
_cell.angle_alpha   90.00
_cell.angle_beta   90.00
_cell.angle_gamma   90.00
#
_symmetry.space_group_name_H-M   'P 1'
#
loop_
_entity.id
_entity.type
_entity.pdbx_description
1 polymer ?
#
loop_
_entity_poly.entity_id
_entity_poly.type
_entity_poly.pdbx_seq_one_letter_code
_entity_poly.pdbx_strand_id
1 'polypeptide(L)'
;MAMDVRDDRGGRASMRVVSRHGTINPDTIDHGIPGRDPGRPDPTAAGPISFAELERRLQDVDIPDRELRPYFTGGPTAKPFDPAVQVDPERVLLDRTDRFRVEGAFAMDWANRIARWRRQERFKLRRARGERRPVLVAEGDSWFQFPFLLDDIVDQLDAPYHVWCVSAAGDTLGNMIDGAPEYVEALAQQAELPNVLLFSGAGNDLVGEDPDGTSVLYRVLRDFEPGRPAGFYLDTDAFAERLAFIERAYRTLLSTVDRSFGGRVAVVLHGYDRALPGGPGDPRRPLWAANDQWIGAPLSKRGITDPLLRRAIVSLMIDRLNELQRRLCGGNASGGSFPNAYHVDVRGTLPAVSDWADELHPTDAGFARAAQRFEAVLAHLINREEALMSERGAGRKPETRGDRNGRPTGALNVDTISDIVATRVADAVAASIEKLIDRQQLQAAAQAPPRPASEATRTESSAAGRTNQPRRASAGEPAATPRGPVTTAGQQVPFLTSPSTRGALFADLGADLPVDDPAAMIAGFRGLEIAVGREILAPAALLDVLARRRRAVARITTSGTDFQGRSGSWTGTGFLVGANLLLTNHHVLNSIESAEAATAEFDYEVTPDDLLNGAGTALAKKSFSLDPRRLFLTSPVANGLDFTFVWIESGAAEEFGTIPLERASFTVDRGEQAYVIHHPRGEPKQVSLDDTDVLNITSTVVHYSSDTDYGSSGAPVMDRRGRLIALHHAREPMTLALPEGGSTNVVNEGIKIGAIAIDLENRVKRQAADAGMAGTVLSFIRGSDSLTGFFGGLGRSVGAAVGVEAVVDTYRGTDQDIDIGFWNIEWLANRWRDPDKLQGAARVIADLNLDVWGLVEVSPTAVRALVGELQNRFGELYDCAFSEPDAPEARQTTAVIWKRSAVRCERAEWPASVEPLFHLDSRDPQAREEAVHGKVFDRYPGLFRLEAGDQRHGSAPAFDFYLVPLHLKAMAEGSLRRRLASRILVRATRALMEETGEADIILGGDMNAPLASGDFDALSDGHFTPMGAEDEQAGGFTYLKSPRSLIDNIFLSPNLTRTVGSTDYFIVAKERNVDDFVRRVSDHRPALLRISLADRAVARAATTPSTDVDELIEQMLREQNRPQTSYRKAS
;
A
#
# COMPACT_ATOMS: atom_id res chain seq x y z
N MET A 1 -45.99 42.91 -15.68
CA MET A 1 -46.67 43.29 -16.94
C MET A 1 -46.81 42.01 -17.74
N ALA A 2 -47.88 41.24 -17.50
CA ALA A 2 -49.18 41.26 -18.20
C ALA A 2 -49.04 40.61 -19.60
N MET A 3 -49.78 39.57 -20.02
CA MET A 3 -51.17 39.15 -19.79
C MET A 3 -51.28 37.61 -19.91
N ASP A 4 -52.05 36.87 -19.10
CA ASP A 4 -53.54 36.67 -19.07
C ASP A 4 -54.07 35.90 -20.31
N VAL A 5 -55.06 34.98 -20.30
CA VAL A 5 -55.84 34.25 -19.28
C VAL A 5 -56.86 33.32 -20.03
N ARG A 6 -57.23 32.16 -19.44
CA ARG A 6 -58.48 31.33 -19.61
C ARG A 6 -58.84 30.77 -21.01
N ASP A 7 -59.68 29.75 -21.18
CA ASP A 7 -60.27 28.59 -20.46
C ASP A 7 -61.25 28.00 -21.50
N ASP A 8 -61.38 26.68 -21.63
CA ASP A 8 -62.68 25.98 -21.59
C ASP A 8 -62.58 24.49 -21.89
N ARG A 9 -63.39 23.73 -21.16
CA ARG A 9 -63.44 22.26 -21.09
C ARG A 9 -64.64 21.69 -21.86
N GLY A 10 -64.43 20.45 -22.35
CA GLY A 10 -65.42 19.35 -22.29
C GLY A 10 -66.55 19.38 -23.33
N GLY A 11 -67.09 18.28 -23.82
CA GLY A 11 -66.92 16.87 -23.49
C GLY A 11 -68.17 16.08 -23.94
N ARG A 12 -68.00 14.75 -24.06
CA ARG A 12 -69.01 13.67 -24.19
C ARG A 12 -69.55 13.29 -25.59
N ALA A 13 -68.94 12.20 -26.06
CA ALA A 13 -69.51 10.84 -26.18
C ALA A 13 -70.55 10.50 -27.29
N SER A 14 -70.13 9.49 -28.07
CA SER A 14 -70.87 8.29 -28.52
C SER A 14 -71.82 8.36 -29.72
N MET A 15 -71.50 7.61 -30.79
CA MET A 15 -72.36 6.60 -31.45
C MET A 15 -71.57 5.90 -32.59
N ARG A 16 -71.31 4.60 -32.49
CA ARG A 16 -72.05 3.43 -33.07
C ARG A 16 -71.55 2.95 -34.44
N VAL A 17 -71.23 1.64 -34.49
CA VAL A 17 -71.52 0.55 -35.48
C VAL A 17 -70.27 -0.36 -35.57
N VAL A 18 -70.25 -1.71 -35.51
CA VAL A 18 -71.24 -2.82 -35.44
C VAL A 18 -70.52 -4.15 -35.06
N SER A 19 -71.30 -5.11 -34.54
CA SER A 19 -71.03 -6.57 -34.39
C SER A 19 -69.97 -7.01 -33.37
N ARG A 20 -70.02 -8.16 -32.69
CA ARG A 20 -71.00 -9.21 -32.35
C ARG A 20 -70.32 -9.96 -31.17
N HIS A 21 -71.02 -10.28 -30.08
CA HIS A 21 -70.43 -10.95 -28.90
C HIS A 21 -71.26 -12.11 -28.38
N GLY A 22 -70.55 -13.15 -27.90
CA GLY A 22 -71.04 -14.28 -27.12
C GLY A 22 -69.85 -15.15 -26.66
N THR A 23 -69.61 -15.14 -25.34
CA THR A 23 -68.50 -15.64 -24.51
C THR A 23 -68.43 -17.16 -24.27
N ILE A 24 -67.24 -17.72 -23.93
CA ILE A 24 -66.88 -18.50 -22.70
C ILE A 24 -65.50 -19.25 -22.84
N ASN A 25 -64.69 -19.17 -21.77
CA ASN A 25 -63.53 -19.96 -21.22
C ASN A 25 -62.53 -20.76 -22.10
N PRO A 26 -61.22 -20.66 -21.82
CA PRO A 26 -60.25 -21.70 -22.12
C PRO A 26 -59.53 -22.23 -20.86
N ASP A 27 -60.00 -23.38 -20.36
CA ASP A 27 -59.16 -24.32 -19.58
C ASP A 27 -58.55 -25.34 -20.56
N THR A 28 -57.32 -25.76 -20.26
CA THR A 28 -56.57 -26.92 -20.81
C THR A 28 -56.12 -26.89 -22.27
N ILE A 29 -54.80 -26.84 -22.50
CA ILE A 29 -54.01 -27.96 -23.04
C ILE A 29 -52.51 -27.70 -22.78
N ASP A 30 -51.89 -28.77 -22.31
CA ASP A 30 -50.55 -29.03 -21.80
C ASP A 30 -49.50 -29.21 -22.92
N HIS A 31 -48.30 -28.66 -22.72
CA HIS A 31 -47.06 -29.15 -23.36
C HIS A 31 -45.95 -29.21 -22.30
N GLY A 32 -45.63 -30.45 -21.91
CA GLY A 32 -44.72 -30.79 -20.82
C GLY A 32 -43.26 -30.38 -21.01
N ILE A 33 -42.67 -30.02 -19.87
CA ILE A 33 -41.23 -29.83 -19.66
C ILE A 33 -40.64 -31.16 -19.16
N PRO A 34 -39.59 -31.73 -19.77
CA PRO A 34 -38.93 -32.91 -19.24
C PRO A 34 -37.92 -32.54 -18.14
N GLY A 35 -38.03 -33.18 -16.98
CA GLY A 35 -36.96 -33.25 -15.97
C GLY A 35 -37.21 -32.51 -14.65
N ARG A 36 -38.29 -32.84 -13.93
CA ARG A 36 -38.40 -32.55 -12.48
C ARG A 36 -38.13 -33.83 -11.69
N ASP A 37 -37.05 -33.81 -10.91
CA ASP A 37 -36.77 -34.76 -9.85
C ASP A 37 -37.81 -34.56 -8.72
N PRO A 38 -38.63 -35.56 -8.35
CA PRO A 38 -39.79 -35.37 -7.46
C PRO A 38 -39.45 -35.24 -5.97
N GLY A 39 -38.19 -34.98 -5.60
CA GLY A 39 -37.71 -34.97 -4.21
C GLY A 39 -37.32 -33.63 -3.58
N ARG A 40 -37.33 -32.50 -4.29
CA ARG A 40 -36.92 -31.18 -3.74
C ARG A 40 -38.08 -30.18 -3.67
N PRO A 41 -38.33 -29.52 -2.52
CA PRO A 41 -39.37 -28.51 -2.41
C PRO A 41 -39.06 -27.29 -3.27
N ASP A 42 -40.11 -26.72 -3.86
CA ASP A 42 -40.09 -25.52 -4.68
C ASP A 42 -39.69 -24.28 -3.84
N PRO A 43 -38.55 -23.61 -4.11
CA PRO A 43 -38.07 -22.49 -3.27
C PRO A 43 -38.99 -21.26 -3.32
N THR A 44 -39.94 -21.18 -4.27
CA THR A 44 -40.90 -20.06 -4.32
C THR A 44 -42.07 -20.19 -3.35
N ALA A 45 -42.18 -21.27 -2.58
CA ALA A 45 -43.28 -21.52 -1.64
C ALA A 45 -42.98 -21.20 -0.16
N ALA A 46 -41.75 -20.80 0.18
CA ALA A 46 -41.35 -20.50 1.55
C ALA A 46 -41.57 -19.00 1.88
N GLY A 47 -42.13 -18.71 3.06
CA GLY A 47 -42.25 -17.34 3.58
C GLY A 47 -40.88 -16.65 3.76
N PRO A 48 -40.86 -15.35 4.12
CA PRO A 48 -39.62 -14.61 4.28
C PRO A 48 -38.73 -15.25 5.35
N ILE A 49 -37.42 -15.27 5.12
CA ILE A 49 -36.42 -15.86 6.04
C ILE A 49 -35.86 -14.79 6.97
N SER A 50 -35.31 -15.18 8.13
CA SER A 50 -34.56 -14.23 8.97
C SER A 50 -33.23 -13.86 8.31
N PHE A 51 -32.68 -12.70 8.69
CA PHE A 51 -31.35 -12.29 8.24
C PHE A 51 -30.25 -13.30 8.62
N ALA A 52 -30.31 -13.86 9.83
CA ALA A 52 -29.38 -14.90 10.28
C ALA A 52 -29.43 -16.17 9.41
N GLU A 53 -30.61 -16.56 8.91
CA GLU A 53 -30.74 -17.69 7.98
C GLU A 53 -30.16 -17.37 6.61
N LEU A 54 -30.30 -16.12 6.13
CA LEU A 54 -29.62 -15.67 4.91
C LEU A 54 -28.10 -15.73 5.06
N GLU A 55 -27.55 -15.24 6.18
CA GLU A 55 -26.12 -15.29 6.46
C GLU A 55 -25.60 -16.74 6.47
N ARG A 56 -26.33 -17.66 7.12
CA ARG A 56 -25.99 -19.08 7.13
C ARG A 56 -25.96 -19.67 5.71
N ARG A 57 -26.93 -19.32 4.86
CA ARG A 57 -27.01 -19.79 3.48
C ARG A 57 -25.90 -19.19 2.60
N LEU A 58 -25.52 -17.93 2.83
CA LEU A 58 -24.39 -17.29 2.16
C LEU A 58 -23.04 -17.91 2.52
N GLN A 59 -22.90 -18.45 3.73
CA GLN A 59 -21.69 -19.16 4.16
C GLN A 59 -21.63 -20.60 3.64
N ASP A 60 -22.77 -21.21 3.34
CA ASP A 60 -22.83 -22.57 2.80
C ASP A 60 -22.57 -22.56 1.28
N VAL A 61 -21.33 -22.91 0.90
CA VAL A 61 -20.85 -22.89 -0.48
C VAL A 61 -21.38 -24.03 -1.35
N ASP A 62 -21.99 -25.06 -0.74
CA ASP A 62 -22.67 -26.14 -1.48
C ASP A 62 -24.09 -25.71 -1.90
N ILE A 63 -24.65 -24.63 -1.34
CA ILE A 63 -25.90 -24.00 -1.84
C ILE A 63 -25.57 -23.23 -3.13
N PRO A 64 -26.22 -23.50 -4.27
CA PRO A 64 -26.01 -22.74 -5.49
C PRO A 64 -26.44 -21.27 -5.38
N ASP A 65 -25.70 -20.34 -5.99
CA ASP A 65 -26.00 -18.90 -5.92
C ASP A 65 -27.39 -18.56 -6.51
N ARG A 66 -27.87 -19.31 -7.51
CA ARG A 66 -29.24 -19.24 -8.01
C ARG A 66 -30.33 -19.50 -6.95
N GLU A 67 -30.04 -20.28 -5.91
CA GLU A 67 -30.97 -20.54 -4.81
C GLU A 67 -30.97 -19.38 -3.80
N LEU A 68 -29.91 -18.56 -3.79
CA LEU A 68 -29.80 -17.35 -2.98
C LEU A 68 -30.40 -16.11 -3.67
N ARG A 69 -30.43 -16.10 -5.01
CA ARG A 69 -30.95 -15.01 -5.84
C ARG A 69 -32.29 -14.41 -5.39
N PRO A 70 -33.31 -15.21 -4.97
CA PRO A 70 -34.59 -14.64 -4.54
C PRO A 70 -34.54 -13.76 -3.30
N TYR A 71 -33.42 -13.74 -2.56
CA TYR A 71 -33.24 -12.92 -1.36
C TYR A 71 -32.49 -11.61 -1.63
N PHE A 72 -32.16 -11.33 -2.89
CA PHE A 72 -31.44 -10.14 -3.31
C PHE A 72 -32.18 -9.36 -4.38
N THR A 73 -31.96 -8.04 -4.37
CA THR A 73 -32.47 -7.09 -5.35
C THR A 73 -31.38 -6.09 -5.74
N GLY A 74 -31.66 -5.23 -6.72
CA GLY A 74 -30.76 -4.18 -7.13
C GLY A 74 -30.83 -2.94 -6.23
N GLY A 75 -29.68 -2.33 -5.94
CA GLY A 75 -29.54 -1.09 -5.19
C GLY A 75 -29.54 0.16 -6.08
N PRO A 76 -29.81 1.35 -5.52
CA PRO A 76 -29.90 2.60 -6.27
C PRO A 76 -28.56 3.12 -6.80
N THR A 77 -27.45 2.53 -6.37
CA THR A 77 -26.07 2.94 -6.71
C THR A 77 -25.43 2.11 -7.82
N ALA A 78 -26.22 1.28 -8.52
CA ALA A 78 -25.72 0.46 -9.61
C ALA A 78 -25.05 1.34 -10.69
N LYS A 79 -23.99 0.83 -11.31
CA LYS A 79 -23.30 1.45 -12.45
C LYS A 79 -23.19 0.45 -13.61
N PRO A 80 -22.82 0.88 -14.83
CA PRO A 80 -22.52 -0.05 -15.93
C PRO A 80 -21.49 -1.09 -15.47
N PHE A 81 -21.77 -2.37 -15.73
CA PHE A 81 -20.98 -3.52 -15.28
C PHE A 81 -20.66 -3.60 -13.77
N ASP A 82 -21.35 -2.85 -12.90
CA ASP A 82 -21.24 -2.92 -11.44
C ASP A 82 -22.66 -2.97 -10.83
N PRO A 83 -23.28 -4.16 -10.77
CA PRO A 83 -24.60 -4.28 -10.19
C PRO A 83 -24.52 -4.04 -8.67
N ALA A 84 -25.16 -2.98 -8.19
CA ALA A 84 -25.33 -2.79 -6.76
C ALA A 84 -26.30 -3.87 -6.25
N VAL A 85 -25.83 -4.82 -5.45
CA VAL A 85 -26.67 -5.88 -4.87
C VAL A 85 -27.05 -5.51 -3.44
N GLN A 86 -28.33 -5.65 -3.12
CA GLN A 86 -28.88 -5.42 -1.78
C GLN A 86 -29.76 -6.59 -1.36
N VAL A 87 -29.93 -6.76 -0.05
CA VAL A 87 -30.87 -7.72 0.51
C VAL A 87 -32.30 -7.27 0.19
N ASP A 88 -33.14 -8.18 -0.31
CA ASP A 88 -34.54 -7.89 -0.59
C ASP A 88 -35.35 -7.83 0.73
N PRO A 89 -35.86 -6.65 1.14
CA PRO A 89 -36.58 -6.48 2.39
C PRO A 89 -37.95 -7.17 2.40
N GLU A 90 -38.49 -7.58 1.24
CA GLU A 90 -39.74 -8.34 1.16
C GLU A 90 -39.53 -9.84 1.39
N ARG A 91 -38.29 -10.31 1.21
CA ARG A 91 -37.92 -11.73 1.27
C ARG A 91 -37.10 -12.09 2.50
N VAL A 92 -36.54 -11.08 3.17
CA VAL A 92 -35.70 -11.21 4.36
C VAL A 92 -36.20 -10.30 5.46
N LEU A 93 -36.57 -10.90 6.59
CA LEU A 93 -37.02 -10.18 7.78
C LEU A 93 -35.81 -9.52 8.44
N LEU A 94 -35.78 -8.19 8.38
CA LEU A 94 -34.77 -7.35 9.02
C LEU A 94 -35.38 -6.65 10.24
N ASP A 95 -34.90 -6.99 11.44
CA ASP A 95 -35.19 -6.21 12.65
C ASP A 95 -34.39 -4.89 12.68
N ARG A 96 -34.50 -4.11 13.76
CA ARG A 96 -33.80 -2.82 13.87
C ARG A 96 -32.27 -2.98 13.86
N THR A 97 -31.77 -4.04 14.48
CA THR A 97 -30.34 -4.35 14.56
C THR A 97 -29.86 -4.89 13.22
N ASP A 98 -30.63 -5.74 12.56
CA ASP A 98 -30.32 -6.27 11.24
C ASP A 98 -30.32 -5.17 10.17
N ARG A 99 -31.21 -4.17 10.25
CA ARG A 99 -31.16 -3.00 9.35
C ARG A 99 -29.86 -2.22 9.50
N PHE A 100 -29.43 -1.98 10.75
CA PHE A 100 -28.13 -1.36 11.02
C PHE A 100 -26.96 -2.23 10.53
N ARG A 101 -27.05 -3.56 10.68
CA ARG A 101 -26.05 -4.52 10.16
C ARG A 101 -26.03 -4.60 8.64
N VAL A 102 -27.17 -4.50 7.96
CA VAL A 102 -27.25 -4.41 6.49
C VAL A 102 -26.68 -3.08 6.01
N GLU A 103 -26.91 -1.98 6.72
CA GLU A 103 -26.32 -0.68 6.38
C GLU A 103 -24.80 -0.63 6.64
N GLY A 104 -24.28 -1.35 7.66
CA GLY A 104 -22.87 -1.36 8.04
C GLY A 104 -22.01 -2.51 7.49
N ALA A 105 -22.46 -3.77 7.61
CA ALA A 105 -21.71 -4.96 7.19
C ALA A 105 -21.88 -5.29 5.69
N PHE A 106 -22.99 -4.87 5.08
CA PHE A 106 -23.28 -4.98 3.64
C PHE A 106 -23.05 -3.62 2.93
N ALA A 107 -22.01 -2.89 3.37
CA ALA A 107 -21.51 -1.68 2.72
C ALA A 107 -21.09 -1.94 1.25
N MET A 108 -20.79 -0.86 0.50
CA MET A 108 -20.39 -0.91 -0.91
C MET A 108 -19.39 -2.06 -1.20
N ASP A 109 -19.66 -2.86 -2.24
CA ASP A 109 -18.84 -3.98 -2.74
C ASP A 109 -18.87 -5.32 -1.95
N TRP A 110 -19.74 -5.46 -0.94
CA TRP A 110 -19.86 -6.72 -0.17
C TRP A 110 -20.18 -7.94 -1.06
N ALA A 111 -21.03 -7.77 -2.08
CA ALA A 111 -21.54 -8.86 -2.88
C ALA A 111 -20.45 -9.47 -3.77
N ASN A 112 -19.60 -8.64 -4.38
CA ASN A 112 -18.42 -9.08 -5.12
C ASN A 112 -17.49 -9.91 -4.24
N ARG A 113 -17.20 -9.43 -3.03
CA ARG A 113 -16.35 -10.13 -2.06
C ARG A 113 -16.91 -11.50 -1.67
N ILE A 114 -18.19 -11.58 -1.31
CA ILE A 114 -18.80 -12.85 -0.89
C ILE A 114 -18.88 -13.81 -2.08
N ALA A 115 -19.34 -13.37 -3.26
CA ALA A 115 -19.42 -14.21 -4.44
C ALA A 115 -18.03 -14.74 -4.86
N ARG A 116 -16.99 -13.88 -4.83
CA ARG A 116 -15.59 -14.28 -5.11
C ARG A 116 -15.12 -15.32 -4.11
N TRP A 117 -15.33 -15.09 -2.81
CA TRP A 117 -14.98 -16.04 -1.75
C TRP A 117 -15.68 -17.40 -1.96
N ARG A 118 -17.00 -17.40 -2.23
CA ARG A 118 -17.77 -18.62 -2.48
C ARG A 118 -17.22 -19.41 -3.66
N ARG A 119 -16.81 -18.76 -4.75
CA ARG A 119 -16.18 -19.43 -5.91
C ARG A 119 -14.83 -20.05 -5.56
N GLN A 120 -13.98 -19.32 -4.82
CA GLN A 120 -12.66 -19.83 -4.38
C GLN A 120 -12.79 -21.00 -3.40
N GLU A 121 -13.76 -20.98 -2.49
CA GLU A 121 -14.03 -22.09 -1.58
C GLU A 121 -14.62 -23.30 -2.32
N ARG A 122 -15.54 -23.09 -3.28
CA ARG A 122 -16.02 -24.17 -4.19
C ARG A 122 -14.84 -24.82 -4.90
N PHE A 123 -13.92 -24.03 -5.46
CA PHE A 123 -12.70 -24.54 -6.10
C PHE A 123 -11.86 -25.41 -5.14
N LYS A 124 -11.56 -24.91 -3.93
CA LYS A 124 -10.75 -25.63 -2.93
C LYS A 124 -11.41 -26.93 -2.51
N LEU A 125 -12.72 -26.91 -2.22
CA LEU A 125 -13.47 -28.08 -1.79
C LEU A 125 -13.53 -29.16 -2.88
N ARG A 126 -13.79 -28.79 -4.13
CA ARG A 126 -13.81 -29.77 -5.24
C ARG A 126 -12.44 -30.41 -5.47
N ARG A 127 -11.36 -29.63 -5.38
CA ARG A 127 -9.99 -30.18 -5.43
C ARG A 127 -9.70 -31.11 -4.25
N ALA A 128 -10.10 -30.74 -3.03
CA ALA A 128 -9.95 -31.58 -1.84
C ALA A 128 -10.76 -32.88 -1.93
N ARG A 129 -11.94 -32.85 -2.59
CA ARG A 129 -12.76 -34.04 -2.91
C ARG A 129 -12.15 -34.93 -4.01
N GLY A 130 -11.01 -34.53 -4.59
CA GLY A 130 -10.27 -35.31 -5.59
C GLY A 130 -10.82 -35.18 -7.02
N GLU A 131 -11.67 -34.19 -7.30
CA GLU A 131 -12.18 -33.95 -8.65
C GLU A 131 -11.05 -33.52 -9.59
N ARG A 132 -10.84 -34.27 -10.67
CA ARG A 132 -9.84 -33.95 -11.70
C ARG A 132 -10.52 -33.22 -12.86
N ARG A 133 -10.45 -31.89 -12.83
CA ARG A 133 -10.88 -31.01 -13.93
C ARG A 133 -9.73 -30.07 -14.31
N PRO A 134 -9.66 -29.58 -15.55
CA PRO A 134 -8.70 -28.55 -15.93
C PRO A 134 -8.92 -27.28 -15.10
N VAL A 135 -7.82 -26.67 -14.65
CA VAL A 135 -7.82 -25.45 -13.85
C VAL A 135 -7.74 -24.22 -14.75
N LEU A 136 -8.56 -23.21 -14.48
CA LEU A 136 -8.53 -21.91 -15.15
C LEU A 136 -8.33 -20.82 -14.09
N VAL A 137 -7.65 -19.73 -14.45
CA VAL A 137 -7.66 -18.50 -13.65
C VAL A 137 -8.53 -17.49 -14.39
N ALA A 138 -9.44 -16.82 -13.71
CA ALA A 138 -10.32 -15.80 -14.30
C ALA A 138 -10.13 -14.45 -13.62
N GLU A 139 -9.89 -13.42 -14.44
CA GLU A 139 -9.84 -12.00 -14.07
C GLU A 139 -10.78 -11.23 -14.98
N GLY A 140 -11.55 -10.28 -14.45
CA GLY A 140 -12.41 -9.47 -15.31
C GLY A 140 -13.63 -8.83 -14.66
N ASP A 141 -14.46 -8.24 -15.51
CA ASP A 141 -15.64 -7.44 -15.16
C ASP A 141 -16.90 -8.28 -14.90
N SER A 142 -18.09 -7.66 -14.94
CA SER A 142 -19.37 -8.32 -14.65
C SER A 142 -19.79 -9.41 -15.63
N TRP A 143 -19.12 -9.58 -16.77
CA TRP A 143 -19.33 -10.77 -17.60
C TRP A 143 -18.71 -12.02 -16.97
N PHE A 144 -17.74 -11.84 -16.07
CA PHE A 144 -17.11 -12.89 -15.28
C PHE A 144 -17.51 -12.86 -13.81
N GLN A 145 -18.05 -11.78 -13.28
CA GLN A 145 -18.48 -11.66 -11.89
C GLN A 145 -19.76 -10.82 -11.77
N PHE A 146 -20.93 -11.44 -11.86
CA PHE A 146 -22.24 -10.83 -11.64
C PHE A 146 -22.87 -11.37 -10.35
N PRO A 147 -22.61 -10.77 -9.16
CA PRO A 147 -22.92 -11.41 -7.89
C PRO A 147 -24.41 -11.72 -7.70
N PHE A 148 -24.74 -13.01 -7.52
CA PHE A 148 -26.04 -13.57 -7.12
C PHE A 148 -27.24 -13.37 -8.08
N LEU A 149 -27.26 -12.29 -8.85
CA LEU A 149 -28.41 -11.86 -9.64
C LEU A 149 -28.49 -12.51 -11.02
N LEU A 150 -27.36 -12.98 -11.58
CA LEU A 150 -27.26 -13.71 -12.85
C LEU A 150 -26.18 -14.79 -12.73
N ASP A 151 -26.31 -15.86 -13.52
CA ASP A 151 -25.27 -16.89 -13.67
C ASP A 151 -24.37 -16.50 -14.85
N ASP A 152 -23.26 -15.84 -14.57
CA ASP A 152 -22.33 -15.29 -15.57
C ASP A 152 -21.43 -16.37 -16.22
N ILE A 153 -20.52 -15.98 -17.11
CA ILE A 153 -19.66 -16.92 -17.86
C ILE A 153 -18.88 -17.84 -16.93
N VAL A 154 -18.35 -17.33 -15.82
CA VAL A 154 -17.57 -18.15 -14.87
C VAL A 154 -18.47 -19.18 -14.20
N ASP A 155 -19.71 -18.82 -13.82
CA ASP A 155 -20.67 -19.79 -13.29
C ASP A 155 -21.03 -20.88 -14.31
N GLN A 156 -21.16 -20.52 -15.60
CA GLN A 156 -21.40 -21.50 -16.67
C GLN A 156 -20.20 -22.44 -16.89
N LEU A 157 -18.97 -21.94 -16.70
CA LEU A 157 -17.72 -22.70 -16.88
C LEU A 157 -17.27 -23.46 -15.62
N ASP A 158 -17.83 -23.16 -14.45
CA ASP A 158 -17.48 -23.79 -13.17
C ASP A 158 -17.84 -25.29 -13.12
N ALA A 159 -18.82 -25.74 -13.93
CA ALA A 159 -19.16 -27.15 -14.02
C ALA A 159 -18.12 -27.99 -14.80
N PRO A 160 -17.66 -27.61 -16.00
CA PRO A 160 -16.62 -28.37 -16.71
C PRO A 160 -15.19 -28.12 -16.21
N TYR A 161 -14.92 -27.01 -15.53
CA TYR A 161 -13.57 -26.59 -15.12
C TYR A 161 -13.46 -26.30 -13.62
N HIS A 162 -12.23 -26.25 -13.11
CA HIS A 162 -11.94 -25.67 -11.80
C HIS A 162 -11.47 -24.24 -11.99
N VAL A 163 -12.35 -23.26 -11.74
CA VAL A 163 -12.01 -21.84 -12.00
C VAL A 163 -11.59 -21.15 -10.70
N TRP A 164 -10.35 -20.68 -10.66
CA TRP A 164 -9.88 -19.75 -9.63
C TRP A 164 -10.20 -18.32 -10.06
N CYS A 165 -11.27 -17.76 -9.48
CA CYS A 165 -11.78 -16.44 -9.84
C CYS A 165 -11.19 -15.33 -8.96
N VAL A 166 -10.60 -14.32 -9.59
CA VAL A 166 -10.20 -13.03 -8.99
C VAL A 166 -10.96 -11.84 -9.60
N SER A 167 -11.95 -12.09 -10.47
CA SER A 167 -12.80 -11.07 -11.10
C SER A 167 -13.61 -10.22 -10.11
N ALA A 168 -13.94 -9.00 -10.49
CA ALA A 168 -14.83 -8.07 -9.79
C ALA A 168 -15.73 -7.33 -10.79
N ALA A 169 -17.03 -7.23 -10.47
CA ALA A 169 -17.90 -6.31 -11.17
C ALA A 169 -17.42 -4.86 -10.95
N GLY A 170 -17.54 -4.02 -11.97
CA GLY A 170 -17.21 -2.59 -11.90
C GLY A 170 -15.74 -2.25 -12.08
N ASP A 171 -14.87 -3.25 -12.19
CA ASP A 171 -13.44 -3.00 -12.26
C ASP A 171 -12.99 -2.53 -13.66
N THR A 172 -12.03 -1.59 -13.71
CA THR A 172 -11.54 -0.98 -14.96
C THR A 172 -10.26 -1.66 -15.43
N LEU A 173 -9.95 -1.58 -16.73
CA LEU A 173 -8.70 -2.14 -17.24
C LEU A 173 -7.46 -1.57 -16.53
N GLY A 174 -7.46 -0.28 -16.20
CA GLY A 174 -6.37 0.36 -15.47
C GLY A 174 -6.14 -0.29 -14.10
N ASN A 175 -7.20 -0.50 -13.33
CA ASN A 175 -7.11 -1.14 -12.02
C ASN A 175 -6.64 -2.60 -12.10
N MET A 176 -7.10 -3.36 -13.10
CA MET A 176 -6.73 -4.78 -13.23
C MET A 176 -5.24 -4.97 -13.60
N ILE A 177 -4.61 -3.99 -14.25
CA ILE A 177 -3.22 -4.09 -14.75
C ILE A 177 -2.21 -3.30 -13.92
N ASP A 178 -2.62 -2.20 -13.31
CA ASP A 178 -1.76 -1.30 -12.54
C ASP A 178 -1.79 -1.67 -11.05
N GLY A 179 -0.65 -1.65 -10.36
CA GLY A 179 -0.61 -1.81 -8.90
C GLY A 179 -0.75 -3.26 -8.39
N ALA A 180 0.21 -4.13 -8.75
CA ALA A 180 0.30 -5.54 -8.31
C ALA A 180 -0.90 -6.40 -8.78
N PRO A 181 -0.95 -6.76 -10.08
CA PRO A 181 -2.09 -7.47 -10.69
C PRO A 181 -2.39 -8.82 -10.01
N GLU A 182 -3.62 -8.98 -9.50
CA GLU A 182 -4.08 -10.18 -8.77
C GLU A 182 -3.96 -11.46 -9.62
N TYR A 183 -4.23 -11.38 -10.93
CA TYR A 183 -4.13 -12.51 -11.84
C TYR A 183 -2.71 -13.12 -11.92
N VAL A 184 -1.65 -12.34 -11.69
CA VAL A 184 -0.27 -12.88 -11.72
C VAL A 184 -0.03 -13.77 -10.51
N GLU A 185 -0.45 -13.33 -9.32
CA GLU A 185 -0.33 -14.14 -8.12
C GLU A 185 -1.22 -15.39 -8.21
N ALA A 186 -2.46 -15.23 -8.68
CA ALA A 186 -3.37 -16.35 -8.89
C ALA A 186 -2.78 -17.41 -9.84
N LEU A 187 -2.18 -17.00 -10.97
CA LEU A 187 -1.50 -17.92 -11.89
C LEU A 187 -0.30 -18.62 -11.23
N ALA A 188 0.49 -17.91 -10.43
CA ALA A 188 1.64 -18.49 -9.72
C ALA A 188 1.20 -19.55 -8.69
N GLN A 189 0.10 -19.31 -7.97
CA GLN A 189 -0.44 -20.23 -6.96
C GLN A 189 -1.03 -21.51 -7.58
N GLN A 190 -1.50 -21.48 -8.83
CA GLN A 190 -2.18 -22.60 -9.50
C GLN A 190 -1.31 -23.35 -10.53
N ALA A 191 0.01 -23.19 -10.51
CA ALA A 191 0.94 -23.58 -11.59
C ALA A 191 1.05 -25.09 -11.93
N GLU A 192 0.28 -25.98 -11.30
CA GLU A 192 0.49 -27.42 -11.44
C GLU A 192 -0.26 -28.10 -12.62
N LEU A 193 -1.37 -27.58 -13.18
CA LEU A 193 -2.28 -28.48 -13.92
C LEU A 193 -3.16 -27.99 -15.11
N PRO A 194 -3.40 -26.69 -15.41
CA PRO A 194 -2.98 -26.06 -16.68
C PRO A 194 -2.88 -24.52 -16.68
N ASN A 195 -2.30 -23.96 -17.73
CA ASN A 195 -1.82 -22.58 -17.81
C ASN A 195 -2.79 -21.63 -18.55
N VAL A 196 -4.09 -21.56 -18.21
CA VAL A 196 -5.03 -20.68 -18.95
C VAL A 196 -5.55 -19.54 -18.08
N LEU A 197 -5.32 -18.30 -18.53
CA LEU A 197 -5.94 -17.09 -17.98
C LEU A 197 -7.13 -16.69 -18.86
N LEU A 198 -8.33 -16.69 -18.29
CA LEU A 198 -9.49 -16.01 -18.84
C LEU A 198 -9.42 -14.53 -18.45
N PHE A 199 -9.60 -13.62 -19.41
CA PHE A 199 -9.61 -12.19 -19.13
C PHE A 199 -10.78 -11.46 -19.83
N SER A 200 -11.62 -10.80 -19.03
CA SER A 200 -12.69 -9.89 -19.49
C SER A 200 -12.33 -8.45 -19.11
N GLY A 201 -12.50 -7.48 -20.01
CA GLY A 201 -12.26 -6.07 -19.70
C GLY A 201 -12.55 -5.14 -20.88
N ALA A 202 -12.44 -3.83 -20.65
CA ALA A 202 -12.79 -2.72 -21.56
C ALA A 202 -14.26 -2.27 -21.56
N GLY A 203 -15.19 -3.04 -20.96
CA GLY A 203 -16.60 -2.64 -20.85
C GLY A 203 -16.76 -1.32 -20.10
N ASN A 204 -16.25 -1.28 -18.87
CA ASN A 204 -16.25 -0.07 -18.02
C ASN A 204 -15.53 1.12 -18.67
N ASP A 205 -14.49 0.84 -19.45
CA ASP A 205 -13.71 1.87 -20.14
C ASP A 205 -14.43 2.46 -21.36
N LEU A 206 -15.48 1.82 -21.90
CA LEU A 206 -16.23 2.31 -23.06
C LEU A 206 -17.63 2.82 -22.74
N VAL A 207 -18.34 2.17 -21.81
CA VAL A 207 -19.73 2.51 -21.47
C VAL A 207 -19.95 2.76 -19.98
N GLY A 208 -18.89 2.74 -19.17
CA GLY A 208 -18.91 3.15 -17.76
C GLY A 208 -19.01 4.66 -17.57
N GLU A 209 -18.56 5.12 -16.41
CA GLU A 209 -18.57 6.52 -16.00
C GLU A 209 -17.15 6.98 -15.65
N ASP A 210 -16.78 8.20 -16.06
CA ASP A 210 -15.56 8.85 -15.60
C ASP A 210 -15.69 9.27 -14.11
N PRO A 211 -14.60 9.62 -13.40
CA PRO A 211 -14.62 9.91 -11.96
C PRO A 211 -15.61 10.98 -11.48
N ASP A 212 -16.09 11.84 -12.38
CA ASP A 212 -17.12 12.86 -12.09
C ASP A 212 -18.56 12.37 -12.34
N GLY A 213 -18.77 11.08 -12.60
CA GLY A 213 -20.08 10.47 -12.85
C GLY A 213 -20.61 10.68 -14.27
N THR A 214 -19.82 11.26 -15.19
CA THR A 214 -20.24 11.42 -16.58
C THR A 214 -20.06 10.10 -17.34
N SER A 215 -21.11 9.66 -18.03
CA SER A 215 -21.02 8.51 -18.96
C SER A 215 -19.92 8.69 -20.01
N VAL A 216 -19.06 7.69 -20.17
CA VAL A 216 -18.00 7.68 -21.18
C VAL A 216 -18.60 7.78 -22.59
N LEU A 217 -19.68 7.04 -22.87
CA LEU A 217 -20.43 7.14 -24.13
C LEU A 217 -20.87 8.58 -24.42
N TYR A 218 -21.35 9.29 -23.39
CA TYR A 218 -21.72 10.68 -23.56
C TYR A 218 -20.51 11.52 -23.95
N ARG A 219 -19.29 11.27 -23.46
CA ARG A 219 -18.11 12.08 -23.80
C ARG A 219 -17.51 11.79 -25.17
N VAL A 220 -17.44 10.52 -25.54
CA VAL A 220 -16.71 10.10 -26.75
C VAL A 220 -17.51 10.26 -28.03
N LEU A 221 -18.83 10.41 -27.94
CA LEU A 221 -19.70 10.55 -29.12
C LEU A 221 -19.91 12.00 -29.54
N ARG A 222 -20.14 12.21 -30.83
CA ARG A 222 -20.64 13.49 -31.38
C ARG A 222 -22.13 13.66 -31.12
N ASP A 223 -22.58 14.92 -31.13
CA ASP A 223 -24.01 15.24 -31.13
C ASP A 223 -24.71 14.74 -32.41
N PHE A 224 -26.02 14.53 -32.31
CA PHE A 224 -26.84 14.10 -33.42
C PHE A 224 -26.81 15.12 -34.58
N GLU A 225 -26.45 14.64 -35.76
CA GLU A 225 -26.59 15.36 -37.03
C GLU A 225 -27.40 14.52 -38.03
N PRO A 226 -28.44 15.08 -38.68
CA PRO A 226 -29.29 14.34 -39.61
C PRO A 226 -28.52 13.72 -40.79
N GLY A 227 -28.84 12.46 -41.12
CA GLY A 227 -28.33 11.77 -42.32
C GLY A 227 -26.87 11.29 -42.24
N ARG A 228 -26.19 11.44 -41.11
CA ARG A 228 -24.83 10.93 -40.91
C ARG A 228 -24.80 9.42 -40.63
N PRO A 229 -23.79 8.68 -41.13
CA PRO A 229 -23.64 7.25 -40.84
C PRO A 229 -23.13 7.01 -39.41
N ALA A 230 -23.30 5.80 -38.87
CA ALA A 230 -22.88 5.45 -37.51
C ALA A 230 -21.40 5.78 -37.19
N GLY A 231 -20.48 5.57 -38.16
CA GLY A 231 -19.06 5.86 -37.99
C GLY A 231 -18.77 7.32 -37.67
N PHE A 232 -19.53 8.26 -38.24
CA PHE A 232 -19.37 9.69 -38.00
C PHE A 232 -19.40 10.04 -36.50
N TYR A 233 -20.25 9.37 -35.73
CA TYR A 233 -20.41 9.64 -34.30
C TYR A 233 -19.26 9.12 -33.45
N LEU A 234 -18.52 8.11 -33.95
CA LEU A 234 -17.35 7.51 -33.29
C LEU A 234 -16.02 8.08 -33.77
N ASP A 235 -16.00 8.81 -34.89
CA ASP A 235 -14.77 9.39 -35.44
C ASP A 235 -14.39 10.66 -34.65
N THR A 236 -14.09 10.51 -33.37
CA THR A 236 -13.64 11.56 -32.46
C THR A 236 -12.26 11.23 -31.89
N ASP A 237 -11.48 12.26 -31.57
CA ASP A 237 -10.18 12.07 -30.93
C ASP A 237 -10.36 11.37 -29.57
N ALA A 238 -11.39 11.75 -28.81
CA ALA A 238 -11.71 11.13 -27.52
C ALA A 238 -12.00 9.62 -27.62
N PHE A 239 -12.71 9.17 -28.66
CA PHE A 239 -12.94 7.73 -28.87
C PHE A 239 -11.67 7.01 -29.31
N ALA A 240 -10.88 7.63 -30.19
CA ALA A 240 -9.61 7.07 -30.64
C ALA A 240 -8.58 6.94 -29.49
N GLU A 241 -8.48 7.96 -28.63
CA GLU A 241 -7.66 7.95 -27.41
C GLU A 241 -8.10 6.85 -26.45
N ARG A 242 -9.41 6.66 -26.27
CA ARG A 242 -9.93 5.59 -25.41
C ARG A 242 -9.60 4.20 -25.93
N LEU A 243 -9.74 3.95 -27.24
CA LEU A 243 -9.30 2.70 -27.85
C LEU A 243 -7.78 2.50 -27.76
N ALA A 244 -6.98 3.56 -27.89
CA ALA A 244 -5.53 3.49 -27.74
C ALA A 244 -5.11 3.14 -26.30
N PHE A 245 -5.83 3.68 -25.30
CA PHE A 245 -5.65 3.31 -23.90
C PHE A 245 -5.96 1.81 -23.69
N ILE A 246 -7.11 1.34 -24.18
CA ILE A 246 -7.50 -0.08 -24.10
C ILE A 246 -6.44 -0.98 -24.77
N GLU A 247 -5.94 -0.61 -25.95
CA GLU A 247 -4.88 -1.37 -26.62
C GLU A 247 -3.61 -1.45 -25.77
N ARG A 248 -3.19 -0.33 -25.16
CA ARG A 248 -2.02 -0.29 -24.28
C ARG A 248 -2.22 -1.20 -23.07
N ALA A 249 -3.39 -1.16 -22.45
CA ALA A 249 -3.73 -2.00 -21.31
C ALA A 249 -3.62 -3.49 -21.62
N TYR A 250 -4.23 -3.95 -22.73
CA TYR A 250 -4.11 -5.34 -23.17
C TYR A 250 -2.68 -5.73 -23.53
N ARG A 251 -1.91 -4.84 -24.16
CA ARG A 251 -0.48 -5.11 -24.45
C ARG A 251 0.33 -5.28 -23.15
N THR A 252 0.06 -4.47 -22.13
CA THR A 252 0.68 -4.60 -20.81
C THR A 252 0.33 -5.94 -20.17
N LEU A 253 -0.96 -6.28 -20.10
CA LEU A 253 -1.45 -7.58 -19.60
C LEU A 253 -0.72 -8.75 -20.27
N LEU A 254 -0.78 -8.83 -21.60
CA LEU A 254 -0.21 -9.93 -22.37
C LEU A 254 1.32 -10.02 -22.22
N SER A 255 2.01 -8.87 -22.19
CA SER A 255 3.45 -8.82 -21.98
C SER A 255 3.86 -9.22 -20.57
N THR A 256 3.06 -8.87 -19.56
CA THR A 256 3.28 -9.26 -18.16
C THR A 256 3.14 -10.76 -18.00
N VAL A 257 2.07 -11.36 -18.53
CA VAL A 257 1.87 -12.81 -18.48
C VAL A 257 2.99 -13.54 -19.21
N ASP A 258 3.35 -13.10 -20.41
CA ASP A 258 4.43 -13.74 -21.19
C ASP A 258 5.78 -13.66 -20.47
N ARG A 259 6.13 -12.49 -19.91
CA ARG A 259 7.37 -12.28 -19.15
C ARG A 259 7.42 -13.12 -17.87
N SER A 260 6.33 -13.16 -17.12
CA SER A 260 6.26 -13.84 -15.82
C SER A 260 6.25 -15.37 -15.96
N PHE A 261 5.66 -15.90 -17.02
CA PHE A 261 5.44 -17.34 -17.17
C PHE A 261 6.16 -17.98 -18.36
N GLY A 262 6.92 -17.21 -19.14
CA GLY A 262 7.75 -17.70 -20.25
C GLY A 262 6.94 -18.35 -21.37
N GLY A 263 5.79 -17.76 -21.70
CA GLY A 263 4.87 -18.27 -22.72
C GLY A 263 4.18 -19.60 -22.38
N ARG A 264 4.28 -20.07 -21.13
CA ARG A 264 3.55 -21.26 -20.68
C ARG A 264 2.06 -21.01 -20.55
N VAL A 265 1.68 -19.77 -20.22
CA VAL A 265 0.27 -19.37 -20.00
C VAL A 265 -0.37 -18.91 -21.31
N ALA A 266 -1.47 -19.58 -21.67
CA ALA A 266 -2.38 -19.13 -22.71
C ALA A 266 -3.36 -18.11 -22.13
N VAL A 267 -3.49 -16.95 -22.75
CA VAL A 267 -4.44 -15.91 -22.34
C VAL A 267 -5.63 -15.93 -23.30
N VAL A 268 -6.83 -16.13 -22.77
CA VAL A 268 -8.08 -16.12 -23.52
C VAL A 268 -8.79 -14.80 -23.25
N LEU A 269 -8.78 -13.93 -24.26
CA LEU A 269 -9.53 -12.68 -24.28
C LEU A 269 -10.87 -12.91 -24.98
N HIS A 270 -11.91 -12.18 -24.59
CA HIS A 270 -13.14 -12.12 -25.36
C HIS A 270 -13.55 -10.68 -25.64
N GLY A 271 -14.24 -10.48 -26.75
CA GLY A 271 -15.04 -9.28 -26.97
C GLY A 271 -16.42 -9.41 -26.35
N TYR A 272 -17.24 -8.37 -26.49
CA TYR A 272 -18.65 -8.39 -26.12
C TYR A 272 -19.52 -8.67 -27.34
N ASP A 273 -20.76 -9.13 -27.11
CA ASP A 273 -21.77 -9.19 -28.17
C ASP A 273 -22.42 -7.82 -28.34
N ARG A 274 -23.07 -7.57 -29.48
CA ARG A 274 -23.67 -6.30 -29.87
C ARG A 274 -24.83 -5.93 -28.94
N ALA A 275 -24.48 -5.26 -27.86
CA ALA A 275 -25.40 -4.72 -26.86
C ALA A 275 -26.56 -3.96 -27.51
N LEU A 276 -27.74 -4.07 -26.90
CA LEU A 276 -28.98 -3.51 -27.43
C LEU A 276 -29.37 -2.28 -26.60
N PRO A 277 -29.21 -1.06 -27.12
CA PRO A 277 -29.65 0.16 -26.45
C PRO A 277 -31.14 0.12 -26.16
N GLY A 278 -31.49 0.46 -24.93
CA GLY A 278 -32.84 0.64 -24.44
C GLY A 278 -33.49 1.92 -24.96
N GLY A 279 -34.81 1.95 -24.83
CA GLY A 279 -35.64 3.07 -25.23
C GLY A 279 -37.12 2.80 -25.01
N PRO A 280 -38.00 3.70 -25.49
CA PRO A 280 -39.44 3.56 -25.33
C PRO A 280 -39.94 2.21 -25.88
N GLY A 281 -40.68 1.46 -25.05
CA GLY A 281 -41.24 0.15 -25.43
C GLY A 281 -40.31 -1.04 -25.23
N ASP A 282 -39.15 -0.85 -24.59
CA ASP A 282 -38.25 -1.96 -24.25
C ASP A 282 -38.94 -2.99 -23.32
N PRO A 283 -38.95 -4.29 -23.68
CA PRO A 283 -39.62 -5.32 -22.89
C PRO A 283 -38.80 -5.79 -21.67
N ARG A 284 -37.50 -5.48 -21.59
CA ARG A 284 -36.64 -5.87 -20.47
C ARG A 284 -37.11 -5.21 -19.17
N ARG A 285 -36.86 -5.86 -18.04
CA ARG A 285 -37.23 -5.39 -16.69
C ARG A 285 -36.14 -5.78 -15.69
N PRO A 286 -34.91 -5.22 -15.81
CA PRO A 286 -33.83 -5.57 -14.90
C PRO A 286 -34.16 -5.10 -13.47
N LEU A 287 -33.76 -5.89 -12.47
CA LEU A 287 -34.00 -5.57 -11.05
C LEU A 287 -33.05 -4.49 -10.53
N TRP A 288 -31.98 -4.18 -11.27
CA TRP A 288 -30.85 -3.35 -10.83
C TRP A 288 -30.62 -2.09 -11.66
N ALA A 289 -31.43 -1.84 -12.69
CA ALA A 289 -31.26 -0.68 -13.56
C ALA A 289 -32.59 -0.22 -14.16
N ALA A 290 -32.63 1.00 -14.66
CA ALA A 290 -33.67 1.40 -15.61
C ALA A 290 -33.39 0.80 -17.00
N ASN A 291 -34.45 0.61 -17.80
CA ASN A 291 -34.36 -0.07 -19.10
C ASN A 291 -33.41 0.56 -20.12
N ASP A 292 -33.10 1.85 -19.98
CA ASP A 292 -32.26 2.63 -20.88
C ASP A 292 -31.10 3.34 -20.17
N GLN A 293 -30.76 2.93 -18.94
CA GLN A 293 -29.87 3.69 -18.05
C GLN A 293 -28.44 3.88 -18.59
N TRP A 294 -27.86 2.85 -19.24
CA TRP A 294 -26.43 2.75 -19.51
C TRP A 294 -26.04 3.18 -20.92
N ILE A 295 -26.88 2.89 -21.92
CA ILE A 295 -26.60 3.20 -23.32
C ILE A 295 -27.66 4.15 -23.88
N GLY A 296 -28.94 3.81 -23.71
CA GLY A 296 -30.05 4.53 -24.32
C GLY A 296 -30.16 5.98 -23.84
N ALA A 297 -30.00 6.23 -22.54
CA ALA A 297 -30.08 7.55 -21.94
C ALA A 297 -28.89 8.45 -22.34
N PRO A 298 -27.62 7.99 -22.27
CA PRO A 298 -26.49 8.75 -22.82
C PRO A 298 -26.64 9.11 -24.30
N LEU A 299 -27.10 8.18 -25.15
CA LEU A 299 -27.38 8.45 -26.57
C LEU A 299 -28.52 9.46 -26.75
N SER A 300 -29.58 9.36 -25.94
CA SER A 300 -30.68 10.34 -25.92
C SER A 300 -30.19 11.75 -25.60
N LYS A 301 -29.30 11.89 -24.61
CA LYS A 301 -28.73 13.19 -24.21
C LYS A 301 -27.93 13.85 -25.34
N ARG A 302 -27.33 13.07 -26.24
CA ARG A 302 -26.67 13.55 -27.47
C ARG A 302 -27.63 13.76 -28.65
N GLY A 303 -28.94 13.62 -28.44
CA GLY A 303 -29.97 13.77 -29.48
C GLY A 303 -30.14 12.55 -30.38
N ILE A 304 -29.44 11.44 -30.12
CA ILE A 304 -29.48 10.22 -30.93
C ILE A 304 -30.63 9.34 -30.45
N THR A 305 -31.81 9.48 -31.07
CA THR A 305 -33.04 8.79 -30.64
C THR A 305 -33.53 7.68 -31.55
N ASP A 306 -33.08 7.63 -32.80
CA ASP A 306 -33.44 6.56 -33.74
C ASP A 306 -32.87 5.20 -33.29
N PRO A 307 -33.72 4.19 -33.00
CA PRO A 307 -33.28 2.88 -32.51
C PRO A 307 -32.32 2.16 -33.46
N LEU A 308 -32.47 2.32 -34.78
CA LEU A 308 -31.58 1.69 -35.76
C LEU A 308 -30.19 2.32 -35.72
N LEU A 309 -30.12 3.65 -35.70
CA LEU A 309 -28.86 4.37 -35.56
C LEU A 309 -28.15 4.06 -34.23
N ARG A 310 -28.88 4.03 -33.10
CA ARG A 310 -28.31 3.65 -31.79
C ARG A 310 -27.64 2.28 -31.84
N ARG A 311 -28.35 1.28 -32.38
CA ARG A 311 -27.83 -0.08 -32.55
C ARG A 311 -26.61 -0.11 -33.46
N ALA A 312 -26.62 0.65 -34.56
CA ALA A 312 -25.51 0.71 -35.49
C ALA A 312 -24.24 1.32 -34.85
N ILE A 313 -24.38 2.39 -34.06
CA ILE A 313 -23.25 3.02 -33.34
C ILE A 313 -22.65 2.05 -32.34
N VAL A 314 -23.47 1.44 -31.49
CA VAL A 314 -23.01 0.50 -30.45
C VAL A 314 -22.39 -0.76 -31.07
N SER A 315 -23.00 -1.29 -32.13
CA SER A 315 -22.44 -2.42 -32.88
C SER A 315 -21.07 -2.10 -33.44
N LEU A 316 -20.89 -0.93 -34.05
CA LEU A 316 -19.62 -0.51 -34.63
C LEU A 316 -18.53 -0.30 -33.56
N MET A 317 -18.91 0.23 -32.39
CA MET A 317 -17.99 0.37 -31.25
C MET A 317 -17.49 -1.00 -30.76
N ILE A 318 -18.40 -1.96 -30.60
CA ILE A 318 -18.09 -3.33 -30.19
C ILE A 318 -17.27 -4.06 -31.26
N ASP A 319 -17.57 -3.81 -32.54
CA ASP A 319 -16.81 -4.36 -33.66
C ASP A 319 -15.36 -3.84 -33.66
N ARG A 320 -15.14 -2.53 -33.42
CA ARG A 320 -13.79 -1.94 -33.31
C ARG A 320 -13.00 -2.51 -32.12
N LEU A 321 -13.65 -2.73 -30.97
CA LEU A 321 -13.02 -3.37 -29.81
C LEU A 321 -12.61 -4.83 -30.11
N ASN A 322 -13.53 -5.62 -30.67
CA ASN A 322 -13.26 -7.02 -31.05
C ASN A 322 -12.11 -7.10 -32.07
N GLU A 323 -12.07 -6.18 -33.04
CA GLU A 323 -10.97 -6.13 -34.02
C GLU A 323 -9.62 -5.80 -33.37
N LEU A 324 -9.60 -4.86 -32.41
CA LEU A 324 -8.41 -4.53 -31.63
C LEU A 324 -7.92 -5.77 -30.87
N GLN A 325 -8.78 -6.43 -30.09
CA GLN A 325 -8.41 -7.61 -29.31
C GLN A 325 -7.93 -8.75 -30.23
N ARG A 326 -8.63 -9.01 -31.34
CA ARG A 326 -8.24 -10.00 -32.34
C ARG A 326 -6.86 -9.74 -32.94
N ARG A 327 -6.47 -8.48 -33.18
CA ARG A 327 -5.12 -8.12 -33.66
C ARG A 327 -4.01 -8.38 -32.62
N LEU A 328 -4.35 -8.53 -31.34
CA LEU A 328 -3.40 -8.90 -30.30
C LEU A 328 -3.28 -10.44 -30.18
N CYS A 329 -4.37 -11.18 -30.42
CA CYS A 329 -4.45 -12.63 -30.22
C CYS A 329 -3.90 -13.47 -31.39
N GLY A 330 -2.59 -13.73 -31.40
CA GLY A 330 -1.91 -14.53 -32.43
C GLY A 330 -2.17 -16.05 -32.36
N GLY A 331 -2.76 -16.56 -31.27
CA GLY A 331 -3.00 -17.99 -31.06
C GLY A 331 -4.10 -18.58 -31.95
N ASN A 332 -5.10 -17.78 -32.33
CA ASN A 332 -6.16 -18.18 -33.26
C ASN A 332 -6.51 -17.10 -34.31
N ALA A 333 -5.78 -15.98 -34.37
CA ALA A 333 -5.86 -15.01 -35.46
C ALA A 333 -4.49 -14.84 -36.14
N SER A 334 -4.42 -15.19 -37.42
CA SER A 334 -3.21 -15.03 -38.22
C SER A 334 -2.78 -13.56 -38.29
N GLY A 335 -1.56 -13.26 -37.85
CA GLY A 335 -1.01 -11.89 -37.79
C GLY A 335 -1.21 -11.17 -36.45
N GLY A 336 -1.76 -11.85 -35.43
CA GLY A 336 -1.84 -11.30 -34.08
C GLY A 336 -0.47 -11.10 -33.41
N SER A 337 -0.35 -10.10 -32.55
CA SER A 337 0.94 -9.71 -31.92
C SER A 337 1.48 -10.71 -30.89
N PHE A 338 0.62 -11.47 -30.21
CA PHE A 338 0.99 -12.37 -29.11
C PHE A 338 0.56 -13.81 -29.42
N PRO A 339 1.50 -14.75 -29.63
CA PRO A 339 1.18 -16.11 -30.09
C PRO A 339 0.44 -16.97 -29.06
N ASN A 340 0.56 -16.64 -27.77
CA ASN A 340 -0.10 -17.34 -26.68
C ASN A 340 -1.42 -16.67 -26.26
N ALA A 341 -1.89 -15.66 -26.99
CA ALA A 341 -3.16 -15.00 -26.74
C ALA A 341 -4.22 -15.46 -27.76
N TYR A 342 -5.42 -15.78 -27.28
CA TYR A 342 -6.53 -16.33 -28.05
C TYR A 342 -7.75 -15.43 -27.89
N HIS A 343 -8.46 -15.19 -28.99
CA HIS A 343 -9.66 -14.35 -28.99
C HIS A 343 -10.92 -15.21 -29.10
N VAL A 344 -11.89 -14.98 -28.22
CA VAL A 344 -13.24 -15.53 -28.30
C VAL A 344 -14.16 -14.45 -28.89
N ASP A 345 -14.60 -14.66 -30.13
CA ASP A 345 -15.58 -13.77 -30.78
C ASP A 345 -16.99 -14.22 -30.40
N VAL A 346 -17.64 -13.44 -29.54
CA VAL A 346 -19.00 -13.70 -29.08
C VAL A 346 -20.05 -12.96 -29.91
N ARG A 347 -19.66 -12.12 -30.88
CA ARG A 347 -20.61 -11.28 -31.63
C ARG A 347 -21.60 -12.13 -32.43
N GLY A 348 -22.87 -11.76 -32.38
CA GLY A 348 -23.97 -12.44 -33.06
C GLY A 348 -24.45 -13.72 -32.34
N THR A 349 -24.04 -13.95 -31.10
CA THR A 349 -24.49 -15.08 -30.28
C THR A 349 -25.82 -14.78 -29.57
N LEU A 350 -26.15 -13.50 -29.36
CA LEU A 350 -27.31 -12.98 -28.62
C LEU A 350 -28.16 -12.05 -29.49
N PRO A 351 -28.80 -12.56 -30.56
CA PRO A 351 -29.47 -11.74 -31.56
C PRO A 351 -30.83 -11.16 -31.10
N ALA A 352 -31.49 -11.75 -30.09
CA ALA A 352 -32.82 -11.36 -29.66
C ALA A 352 -32.79 -10.53 -28.37
N VAL A 353 -33.71 -9.57 -28.21
CA VAL A 353 -33.82 -8.77 -26.96
C VAL A 353 -34.05 -9.66 -25.73
N SER A 354 -34.75 -10.79 -25.89
CA SER A 354 -34.97 -11.80 -24.84
C SER A 354 -33.70 -12.47 -24.35
N ASP A 355 -32.59 -12.35 -25.09
CA ASP A 355 -31.30 -12.90 -24.71
C ASP A 355 -30.58 -12.02 -23.67
N TRP A 356 -31.06 -10.79 -23.47
CA TRP A 356 -30.45 -9.76 -22.63
C TRP A 356 -31.31 -9.46 -21.40
N ALA A 357 -30.68 -9.44 -20.22
CA ALA A 357 -31.32 -9.08 -18.96
C ALA A 357 -31.47 -7.54 -18.83
N ASP A 358 -30.46 -6.79 -19.27
CA ASP A 358 -30.46 -5.34 -19.40
C ASP A 358 -29.80 -4.89 -20.72
N GLU A 359 -29.34 -3.64 -20.83
CA GLU A 359 -28.66 -3.13 -22.03
C GLU A 359 -27.31 -3.80 -22.35
N LEU A 360 -26.63 -4.34 -21.34
CA LEU A 360 -25.21 -4.77 -21.37
C LEU A 360 -24.99 -6.24 -21.02
N HIS A 361 -25.91 -6.83 -20.26
CA HIS A 361 -25.76 -8.14 -19.66
C HIS A 361 -26.75 -9.13 -20.27
N PRO A 362 -26.26 -10.29 -20.74
CA PRO A 362 -27.10 -11.42 -21.12
C PRO A 362 -27.97 -11.92 -19.95
N THR A 363 -29.05 -12.63 -20.26
CA THR A 363 -29.73 -13.51 -19.29
C THR A 363 -28.87 -14.74 -18.97
N ASP A 364 -29.20 -15.53 -17.95
CA ASP A 364 -28.51 -16.81 -17.66
C ASP A 364 -28.39 -17.70 -18.92
N ALA A 365 -29.48 -17.83 -19.69
CA ALA A 365 -29.47 -18.58 -20.95
C ALA A 365 -28.60 -17.91 -22.04
N GLY A 366 -28.53 -16.58 -22.03
CA GLY A 366 -27.62 -15.81 -22.88
C GLY A 366 -26.15 -16.04 -22.53
N PHE A 367 -25.79 -15.95 -21.24
CA PHE A 367 -24.45 -16.24 -20.76
C PHE A 367 -24.05 -17.70 -21.03
N ALA A 368 -24.96 -18.66 -20.90
CA ALA A 368 -24.71 -20.05 -21.28
C ALA A 368 -24.33 -20.19 -22.77
N ARG A 369 -25.01 -19.47 -23.68
CA ARG A 369 -24.64 -19.45 -25.11
C ARG A 369 -23.31 -18.73 -25.37
N ALA A 370 -23.02 -17.66 -24.63
CA ALA A 370 -21.72 -16.99 -24.72
C ALA A 370 -20.59 -17.92 -24.24
N ALA A 371 -20.77 -18.62 -23.12
CA ALA A 371 -19.82 -19.58 -22.56
C ALA A 371 -19.50 -20.74 -23.53
N GLN A 372 -20.47 -21.20 -24.33
CA GLN A 372 -20.22 -22.20 -25.40
C GLN A 372 -19.17 -21.74 -26.42
N ARG A 373 -19.00 -20.42 -26.64
CA ARG A 373 -17.92 -19.89 -27.49
C ARG A 373 -16.54 -20.05 -26.86
N PHE A 374 -16.46 -19.97 -25.53
CA PHE A 374 -15.22 -20.19 -24.77
C PHE A 374 -14.82 -21.66 -24.81
N GLU A 375 -15.78 -22.58 -24.61
CA GLU A 375 -15.53 -24.02 -24.59
C GLU A 375 -14.80 -24.50 -25.85
N ALA A 376 -15.12 -23.96 -27.03
CA ALA A 376 -14.43 -24.30 -28.28
C ALA A 376 -12.94 -23.95 -28.25
N VAL A 377 -12.57 -22.80 -27.68
CA VAL A 377 -11.17 -22.36 -27.55
C VAL A 377 -10.48 -23.12 -26.41
N LEU A 378 -11.14 -23.29 -25.28
CA LEU A 378 -10.60 -24.00 -24.12
C LEU A 378 -10.32 -25.47 -24.42
N ALA A 379 -11.24 -26.16 -25.10
CA ALA A 379 -11.05 -27.53 -25.53
C ALA A 379 -9.83 -27.66 -26.46
N HIS A 380 -9.62 -26.71 -27.37
CA HIS A 380 -8.43 -26.69 -28.23
C HIS A 380 -7.13 -26.55 -27.42
N LEU A 381 -7.11 -25.64 -26.43
CA LEU A 381 -5.94 -25.40 -25.58
C LEU A 381 -5.59 -26.62 -24.72
N ILE A 382 -6.59 -27.22 -24.08
CA ILE A 382 -6.40 -28.35 -23.18
C ILE A 382 -5.93 -29.59 -23.96
N ASN A 383 -6.55 -29.90 -25.10
CA ASN A 383 -6.12 -31.03 -25.94
C ASN A 383 -4.68 -30.88 -26.47
N ARG A 384 -4.25 -29.64 -26.77
CA ARG A 384 -2.88 -29.35 -27.19
C ARG A 384 -1.88 -29.62 -26.07
N GLU A 385 -2.22 -29.27 -24.83
CA GLU A 385 -1.36 -29.51 -23.67
C GLU A 385 -1.24 -31.01 -23.37
N GLU A 386 -2.34 -31.76 -23.42
CA GLU A 386 -2.34 -33.22 -23.27
C GLU A 386 -1.48 -33.92 -24.34
N ALA A 387 -1.55 -33.48 -25.61
CA ALA A 387 -0.73 -34.00 -26.69
C ALA A 387 0.78 -33.73 -26.46
N LEU A 388 1.13 -32.51 -26.04
CA LEU A 388 2.52 -32.13 -25.72
C LEU A 388 3.07 -32.91 -24.51
N MET A 389 2.23 -33.23 -23.51
CA MET A 389 2.62 -34.06 -22.38
C MET A 389 2.81 -35.53 -22.79
N SER A 390 1.98 -36.05 -23.70
CA SER A 390 2.09 -37.41 -24.24
C SER A 390 3.38 -37.61 -25.05
N GLU A 391 3.74 -36.64 -25.91
CA GLU A 391 4.99 -36.67 -26.69
C GLU A 391 6.25 -36.61 -25.81
N ARG A 392 6.22 -35.84 -24.71
CA ARG A 392 7.32 -35.80 -23.72
C ARG A 392 7.46 -37.10 -22.92
N GLY A 393 6.38 -37.86 -22.74
CA GLY A 393 6.37 -39.16 -22.07
C GLY A 393 6.91 -40.32 -22.93
N ALA A 394 6.80 -40.24 -24.26
CA ALA A 394 7.21 -41.30 -25.19
C ALA A 394 8.74 -41.44 -25.38
N GLY A 395 9.55 -40.50 -24.87
CA GLY A 395 11.00 -40.45 -25.06
C GLY A 395 11.86 -41.29 -24.08
N ARG A 396 11.25 -42.01 -23.12
CA ARG A 396 12.00 -42.87 -22.17
C ARG A 396 11.66 -44.35 -22.36
N LYS A 397 12.54 -45.08 -23.06
CA LYS A 397 12.58 -46.55 -22.96
C LYS A 397 13.11 -46.95 -21.57
N PRO A 398 12.46 -47.88 -20.85
CA PRO A 398 12.95 -48.36 -19.56
C PRO A 398 14.00 -49.46 -19.80
N GLU A 399 15.23 -49.25 -19.30
CA GLU A 399 16.18 -50.35 -19.12
C GLU A 399 15.77 -51.19 -17.90
N THR A 400 15.64 -52.49 -18.15
CA THR A 400 15.27 -53.53 -17.19
C THR A 400 16.41 -53.87 -16.24
N ARG A 401 16.15 -53.86 -14.93
CA ARG A 401 16.79 -54.77 -13.95
C ARG A 401 15.84 -55.01 -12.77
N GLY A 402 15.61 -56.29 -12.45
CA GLY A 402 14.86 -56.76 -11.27
C GLY A 402 15.49 -56.26 -9.97
N ASP A 403 14.82 -56.27 -8.81
CA ASP A 403 14.06 -57.37 -8.22
C ASP A 403 13.10 -56.84 -7.12
N ARG A 404 12.34 -57.77 -6.55
CA ARG A 404 11.08 -57.68 -5.77
C ARG A 404 11.00 -56.79 -4.51
N ASN A 405 9.74 -56.41 -4.24
CA ASN A 405 9.06 -56.16 -2.95
C ASN A 405 9.49 -54.96 -2.07
N GLY A 406 8.62 -53.95 -2.03
CA GLY A 406 8.54 -52.95 -0.95
C GLY A 406 7.53 -51.84 -1.27
N ARG A 407 6.53 -51.64 -0.41
CA ARG A 407 5.45 -50.63 -0.53
C ARG A 407 5.98 -49.20 -0.72
N PRO A 408 5.28 -48.29 -1.43
CA PRO A 408 5.70 -46.90 -1.52
C PRO A 408 5.24 -46.11 -0.27
N THR A 409 6.22 -45.74 0.55
CA THR A 409 6.18 -44.57 1.43
C THR A 409 7.12 -43.52 0.83
N GLY A 410 6.67 -42.27 0.69
CA GLY A 410 7.55 -41.18 0.28
C GLY A 410 6.78 -39.96 -0.25
N ALA A 411 6.42 -39.06 0.65
CA ALA A 411 6.06 -37.69 0.32
C ALA A 411 7.29 -36.99 -0.31
N LEU A 412 7.09 -36.28 -1.41
CA LEU A 412 8.11 -35.44 -2.02
C LEU A 412 8.29 -34.18 -1.16
N ASN A 413 9.55 -33.91 -0.81
CA ASN A 413 9.93 -32.78 0.03
C ASN A 413 9.83 -31.45 -0.74
N VAL A 414 9.25 -30.43 -0.12
CA VAL A 414 8.99 -29.10 -0.70
C VAL A 414 10.29 -28.30 -0.91
N ASP A 415 11.33 -28.61 -0.16
CA ASP A 415 12.63 -27.92 -0.24
C ASP A 415 13.34 -28.14 -1.58
N THR A 416 13.13 -29.28 -2.25
CA THR A 416 13.83 -29.61 -3.51
C THR A 416 13.28 -28.83 -4.71
N ILE A 417 12.07 -28.26 -4.60
CA ILE A 417 11.47 -27.42 -5.66
C ILE A 417 12.03 -26.00 -5.59
N SER A 418 12.29 -25.48 -4.39
CA SER A 418 12.85 -24.14 -4.19
C SER A 418 14.26 -24.01 -4.79
N ASP A 419 15.10 -25.04 -4.64
CA ASP A 419 16.46 -25.04 -5.20
C ASP A 419 16.47 -25.14 -6.73
N ILE A 420 15.51 -25.85 -7.33
CA ILE A 420 15.35 -25.95 -8.78
C ILE A 420 14.84 -24.63 -9.37
N VAL A 421 13.97 -23.92 -8.66
CA VAL A 421 13.45 -22.60 -9.07
C VAL A 421 14.53 -21.53 -8.92
N ALA A 422 15.28 -21.50 -7.82
CA ALA A 422 16.37 -20.55 -7.61
C ALA A 422 17.47 -20.71 -8.67
N THR A 423 17.84 -21.95 -9.00
CA THR A 423 18.85 -22.22 -10.03
C THR A 423 18.36 -21.80 -11.43
N ARG A 424 17.10 -22.07 -11.78
CA ARG A 424 16.53 -21.68 -13.08
C ARG A 424 16.30 -20.17 -13.22
N VAL A 425 16.03 -19.48 -12.12
CA VAL A 425 15.92 -18.01 -12.11
C VAL A 425 17.31 -17.38 -12.26
N ALA A 426 18.33 -17.91 -11.59
CA ALA A 426 19.72 -17.46 -11.78
C ALA A 426 20.20 -17.66 -13.22
N ASP A 427 19.92 -18.82 -13.83
CA ASP A 427 20.27 -19.10 -15.23
C ASP A 427 19.51 -18.19 -16.21
N ALA A 428 18.24 -17.87 -15.92
CA ALA A 428 17.43 -16.96 -16.74
C ALA A 428 17.89 -15.49 -16.63
N VAL A 429 18.37 -15.07 -15.45
CA VAL A 429 18.94 -13.74 -15.22
C VAL A 429 20.30 -13.61 -15.92
N ALA A 430 21.17 -14.63 -15.80
CA ALA A 430 22.47 -14.65 -16.50
C ALA A 430 22.30 -14.60 -18.03
N ALA A 431 21.38 -15.39 -18.59
CA ALA A 431 21.09 -15.38 -20.03
C ALA A 431 20.43 -14.06 -20.51
N SER A 432 19.76 -13.34 -19.62
CA SER A 432 19.16 -12.03 -19.92
C SER A 432 20.19 -10.91 -19.90
N ILE A 433 21.21 -11.01 -19.03
CA ILE A 433 22.34 -10.07 -18.97
C ILE A 433 23.24 -10.23 -20.20
N GLU A 434 23.56 -11.45 -20.63
CA GLU A 434 24.32 -11.68 -21.87
C GLU A 434 23.60 -11.12 -23.11
N LYS A 435 22.28 -11.29 -23.22
CA LYS A 435 21.48 -10.72 -24.33
C LYS A 435 21.39 -9.20 -24.29
N LEU A 436 21.49 -8.59 -23.11
CA LEU A 436 21.53 -7.13 -22.97
C LEU A 436 22.89 -6.57 -23.42
N ILE A 437 23.98 -7.27 -23.10
CA ILE A 437 25.34 -6.92 -23.52
C ILE A 437 25.48 -7.05 -25.05
N ASP A 438 24.95 -8.13 -25.66
CA ASP A 438 24.94 -8.32 -27.11
C ASP A 438 24.11 -7.24 -27.84
N ARG A 439 22.97 -6.83 -27.27
CA ARG A 439 22.15 -5.73 -27.83
C ARG A 439 22.85 -4.39 -27.76
N GLN A 440 23.58 -4.10 -26.67
CA GLN A 440 24.36 -2.87 -26.55
C GLN A 440 25.56 -2.85 -27.52
N GLN A 441 26.22 -3.99 -27.75
CA GLN A 441 27.30 -4.09 -28.73
C GLN A 441 26.79 -3.98 -30.18
N LEU A 442 25.61 -4.54 -30.49
CA LEU A 442 24.97 -4.39 -31.80
C LEU A 442 24.46 -2.96 -32.08
N GLN A 443 23.96 -2.26 -31.05
CA GLN A 443 23.57 -0.85 -31.18
C GLN A 443 24.77 0.09 -31.32
N ALA A 444 25.90 -0.20 -30.67
CA ALA A 444 27.16 0.53 -30.86
C ALA A 444 27.75 0.33 -32.27
N ALA A 445 27.60 -0.86 -32.86
CA ALA A 445 28.05 -1.14 -34.22
C ALA A 445 27.18 -0.44 -35.31
N ALA A 446 25.91 -0.17 -35.01
CA ALA A 446 24.97 0.50 -35.94
C ALA A 446 25.11 2.04 -35.97
N GLN A 447 25.81 2.64 -35.00
CA GLN A 447 25.98 4.10 -34.87
C GLN A 447 27.37 4.61 -35.29
N ALA A 448 28.24 3.75 -35.81
CA ALA A 448 29.56 4.17 -36.28
C ALA A 448 29.48 4.94 -37.61
N PRO A 449 30.10 6.14 -37.72
CA PRO A 449 30.09 6.92 -38.96
C PRO A 449 30.97 6.26 -40.05
N PRO A 450 30.69 6.49 -41.35
CA PRO A 450 31.45 5.88 -42.43
C PRO A 450 32.88 6.43 -42.45
N ARG A 451 33.86 5.52 -42.48
CA ARG A 451 35.28 5.89 -42.61
C ARG A 451 35.55 6.51 -43.99
N PRO A 452 36.28 7.64 -44.06
CA PRO A 452 36.73 8.19 -45.32
C PRO A 452 37.85 7.34 -45.94
N ALA A 453 37.87 7.34 -47.27
CA ALA A 453 38.88 6.71 -48.10
C ALA A 453 40.27 7.30 -47.86
N SER A 454 41.27 6.43 -48.00
CA SER A 454 42.70 6.68 -47.89
C SER A 454 43.23 7.74 -48.86
N GLU A 455 44.08 8.65 -48.36
CA GLU A 455 45.21 9.19 -49.12
C GLU A 455 46.52 8.97 -48.36
N ALA A 456 47.23 7.95 -48.82
CA ALA A 456 48.67 7.91 -49.11
C ALA A 456 49.66 8.66 -48.18
N THR A 457 50.30 7.85 -47.32
CA THR A 457 51.77 7.69 -47.18
C THR A 457 52.67 8.93 -47.05
N ARG A 458 53.40 8.97 -45.92
CA ARG A 458 54.88 8.91 -45.93
C ARG A 458 55.41 8.61 -44.52
N THR A 459 55.90 7.40 -44.32
CA THR A 459 56.97 7.13 -43.35
C THR A 459 58.03 6.23 -43.98
N GLU A 460 59.25 6.73 -43.86
CA GLU A 460 60.50 6.03 -43.57
C GLU A 460 61.02 4.92 -44.50
N SER A 461 62.28 5.10 -44.88
CA SER A 461 63.23 4.00 -45.02
C SER A 461 64.07 3.98 -43.74
N SER A 462 63.99 2.90 -42.97
CA SER A 462 65.20 2.29 -42.42
C SER A 462 65.00 0.80 -42.21
N ALA A 463 66.05 0.05 -42.53
CA ALA A 463 66.11 -1.38 -42.43
C ALA A 463 66.60 -1.83 -41.05
N ALA A 464 66.02 -2.95 -40.60
CA ALA A 464 66.62 -4.04 -39.84
C ALA A 464 67.29 -3.78 -38.48
N GLY A 465 66.92 -4.61 -37.49
CA GLY A 465 67.84 -5.00 -36.43
C GLY A 465 67.18 -5.35 -35.10
N ARG A 466 67.06 -6.65 -34.83
CA ARG A 466 66.58 -7.23 -33.56
C ARG A 466 67.59 -7.10 -32.41
N THR A 467 67.01 -6.99 -31.20
CA THR A 467 67.36 -7.65 -29.92
C THR A 467 68.51 -7.19 -29.01
N ASN A 468 68.14 -7.13 -27.72
CA ASN A 468 68.86 -7.43 -26.46
C ASN A 468 69.35 -6.28 -25.55
N GLN A 469 68.67 -6.21 -24.39
CA GLN A 469 69.05 -5.84 -23.00
C GLN A 469 70.56 -5.83 -22.60
N PRO A 470 70.96 -5.41 -21.36
CA PRO A 470 70.62 -4.21 -20.55
C PRO A 470 71.86 -3.61 -19.78
N ARG A 471 71.61 -2.57 -18.94
CA ARG A 471 72.31 -2.09 -17.70
C ARG A 471 73.22 -0.82 -17.70
N ARG A 472 72.75 0.15 -16.90
CA ARG A 472 73.37 0.95 -15.78
C ARG A 472 74.34 2.15 -16.00
N ALA A 473 74.19 3.09 -15.03
CA ALA A 473 75.10 4.13 -14.49
C ALA A 473 75.16 5.51 -15.22
N SER A 474 75.37 6.69 -14.61
CA SER A 474 75.28 7.28 -13.25
C SER A 474 75.73 8.76 -13.33
N ALA A 475 75.08 9.66 -12.55
CA ALA A 475 75.51 10.92 -11.89
C ALA A 475 76.52 11.95 -12.47
N GLY A 476 76.27 13.26 -12.20
CA GLY A 476 77.26 14.36 -12.12
C GLY A 476 76.71 15.82 -12.21
N GLU A 477 76.98 16.66 -11.19
CA GLU A 477 76.71 18.13 -10.98
C GLU A 477 77.61 19.09 -11.84
N PRO A 478 77.80 20.45 -11.65
CA PRO A 478 77.33 21.47 -10.65
C PRO A 478 77.09 22.99 -11.06
N ALA A 479 76.47 23.76 -10.13
CA ALA A 479 76.70 25.15 -9.56
C ALA A 479 76.83 26.55 -10.30
N ALA A 480 76.06 27.55 -9.76
CA ALA A 480 76.42 28.91 -9.18
C ALA A 480 76.31 30.32 -9.88
N THR A 481 75.37 31.18 -9.37
CA THR A 481 75.38 32.66 -8.94
C THR A 481 75.78 33.84 -9.88
N PRO A 482 75.57 35.19 -9.59
CA PRO A 482 74.99 35.96 -8.45
C PRO A 482 74.11 37.27 -8.73
N ARG A 483 73.42 37.76 -7.66
CA ARG A 483 73.10 39.14 -7.12
C ARG A 483 72.60 40.36 -7.97
N GLY A 484 71.51 41.01 -7.49
CA GLY A 484 70.90 42.31 -7.94
C GLY A 484 71.40 43.59 -7.21
N PRO A 485 70.78 44.80 -7.38
CA PRO A 485 69.70 45.29 -6.47
C PRO A 485 68.64 46.36 -6.97
N VAL A 486 67.40 46.23 -6.45
CA VAL A 486 66.49 47.21 -5.76
C VAL A 486 65.93 48.50 -6.43
N THR A 487 64.57 48.63 -6.47
CA THR A 487 63.76 49.69 -5.78
C THR A 487 62.21 49.52 -5.90
N THR A 488 61.55 49.45 -4.73
CA THR A 488 60.21 49.94 -4.26
C THR A 488 58.83 49.53 -4.85
N ALA A 489 58.20 48.56 -4.14
CA ALA A 489 56.95 48.59 -3.33
C ALA A 489 55.54 48.95 -3.91
N GLY A 490 54.59 48.00 -3.74
CA GLY A 490 53.13 48.26 -3.65
C GLY A 490 52.19 47.04 -3.79
N GLN A 491 52.00 46.26 -2.71
CA GLN A 491 50.93 45.29 -2.39
C GLN A 491 50.77 43.98 -3.22
N GLN A 492 51.08 42.86 -2.56
CA GLN A 492 50.98 41.47 -3.03
C GLN A 492 49.68 40.79 -2.57
N VAL A 493 49.17 39.92 -3.46
CA VAL A 493 48.00 39.05 -3.33
C VAL A 493 48.38 37.77 -2.52
N PRO A 494 47.53 37.21 -1.63
CA PRO A 494 48.01 36.36 -0.52
C PRO A 494 48.25 34.86 -0.79
N PHE A 495 48.18 34.33 -2.02
CA PHE A 495 48.19 32.87 -2.24
C PHE A 495 49.19 32.34 -3.30
N LEU A 496 50.15 33.15 -3.75
CA LEU A 496 51.28 32.66 -4.54
C LEU A 496 52.58 32.81 -3.75
N THR A 497 52.90 31.83 -2.91
CA THR A 497 54.25 31.61 -2.40
C THR A 497 54.89 30.45 -3.16
N SER A 498 56.06 30.72 -3.76
CA SER A 498 56.94 29.69 -4.30
C SER A 498 57.30 28.66 -3.20
N PRO A 499 57.45 27.36 -3.54
CA PRO A 499 57.59 26.31 -2.54
C PRO A 499 58.83 26.50 -1.66
N SER A 500 58.62 26.37 -0.35
CA SER A 500 59.68 26.34 0.66
C SER A 500 60.51 25.05 0.52
N THR A 501 61.81 25.18 0.22
CA THR A 501 62.79 24.08 0.24
C THR A 501 63.33 23.77 1.65
N ARG A 502 62.59 24.13 2.71
CA ARG A 502 62.93 23.82 4.11
C ARG A 502 62.07 22.71 4.74
N GLY A 503 61.24 22.03 3.95
CA GLY A 503 60.65 20.76 4.36
C GLY A 503 61.63 19.61 4.14
N ALA A 504 61.70 18.66 5.08
CA ALA A 504 62.48 17.45 4.93
C ALA A 504 62.08 16.73 3.62
N LEU A 505 63.06 16.19 2.91
CA LEU A 505 62.83 15.46 1.67
C LEU A 505 62.02 14.19 1.97
N PHE A 506 61.24 13.73 0.99
CA PHE A 506 60.34 12.56 1.08
C PHE A 506 61.01 11.26 1.59
N ALA A 507 62.34 11.22 1.68
CA ALA A 507 63.12 10.11 2.23
C ALA A 507 63.21 10.09 3.77
N ASP A 508 62.85 11.18 4.46
CA ASP A 508 62.92 11.31 5.92
C ASP A 508 61.54 11.12 6.62
N LEU A 509 60.50 10.73 5.88
CA LEU A 509 59.16 10.38 6.39
C LEU A 509 59.10 8.98 7.03
N GLY A 510 60.20 8.52 7.63
CA GLY A 510 60.41 7.12 8.01
C GLY A 510 60.31 6.76 9.49
N ALA A 511 59.84 7.64 10.39
CA ALA A 511 59.89 7.32 11.82
C ALA A 511 58.66 7.67 12.67
N ASP A 512 57.78 8.58 12.25
CA ASP A 512 56.71 9.10 13.15
C ASP A 512 55.29 9.04 12.56
N LEU A 513 55.01 8.09 11.65
CA LEU A 513 53.65 7.77 11.22
C LEU A 513 53.25 6.36 11.70
N PRO A 514 52.00 6.13 12.16
CA PRO A 514 51.55 4.83 12.64
C PRO A 514 51.33 3.88 11.45
N VAL A 515 52.41 3.27 10.98
CA VAL A 515 52.36 2.04 10.18
C VAL A 515 53.01 0.96 11.04
N ASP A 516 52.21 0.36 11.92
CA ASP A 516 52.71 -0.48 13.03
C ASP A 516 53.25 -1.86 12.63
N ASP A 517 53.22 -2.26 11.36
CA ASP A 517 53.92 -3.48 10.94
C ASP A 517 54.18 -3.54 9.41
N PRO A 518 55.42 -3.31 8.95
CA PRO A 518 55.80 -3.53 7.56
C PRO A 518 55.60 -4.99 7.09
N ALA A 519 55.66 -5.97 8.00
CA ALA A 519 55.37 -7.37 7.69
C ALA A 519 53.87 -7.60 7.45
N ALA A 520 52.98 -6.85 8.11
CA ALA A 520 51.55 -6.86 7.86
C ALA A 520 51.19 -6.21 6.50
N MET A 521 51.88 -5.15 6.08
CA MET A 521 51.73 -4.63 4.70
C MET A 521 52.14 -5.67 3.66
N ILE A 522 53.26 -6.37 3.86
CA ILE A 522 53.72 -7.43 2.94
C ILE A 522 52.79 -8.65 2.96
N ALA A 523 52.15 -8.95 4.10
CA ALA A 523 51.10 -9.97 4.19
C ALA A 523 49.80 -9.53 3.48
N GLY A 524 49.44 -8.24 3.55
CA GLY A 524 48.32 -7.63 2.83
C GLY A 524 48.48 -7.62 1.30
N PHE A 525 49.72 -7.56 0.80
CA PHE A 525 50.03 -7.74 -0.63
C PHE A 525 49.78 -9.16 -1.18
N ARG A 526 49.34 -10.12 -0.34
CA ARG A 526 48.88 -11.45 -0.79
C ARG A 526 47.38 -11.48 -1.12
N GLY A 527 46.63 -10.42 -0.82
CA GLY A 527 45.33 -10.14 -1.43
C GLY A 527 45.52 -9.22 -2.63
N LEU A 528 44.85 -9.48 -3.75
CA LEU A 528 44.89 -8.58 -4.91
C LEU A 528 44.22 -7.21 -4.61
N GLU A 529 43.38 -7.14 -3.59
CA GLU A 529 42.59 -5.96 -3.21
C GLU A 529 42.54 -5.81 -1.67
N ILE A 530 42.56 -4.56 -1.18
CA ILE A 530 42.44 -4.21 0.25
C ILE A 530 41.71 -2.86 0.38
N ALA A 531 40.82 -2.73 1.37
CA ALA A 531 40.23 -1.44 1.72
C ALA A 531 41.25 -0.56 2.47
N VAL A 532 41.41 0.69 2.06
CA VAL A 532 42.33 1.66 2.67
C VAL A 532 41.52 2.69 3.47
N GLY A 533 41.81 2.82 4.77
CA GLY A 533 41.09 3.75 5.64
C GLY A 533 39.65 3.32 5.93
N ARG A 534 38.75 4.29 6.07
CA ARG A 534 37.31 4.04 6.22
C ARG A 534 36.73 3.67 4.86
N GLU A 535 35.97 2.58 4.80
CA GLU A 535 35.33 2.16 3.55
C GLU A 535 34.14 3.07 3.22
N ILE A 536 34.26 3.86 2.16
CA ILE A 536 33.25 4.83 1.70
C ILE A 536 32.72 4.39 0.33
N LEU A 537 31.99 3.27 0.31
CA LEU A 537 31.35 2.76 -0.91
C LEU A 537 29.88 3.16 -0.98
N ALA A 538 29.45 3.68 -2.13
CA ALA A 538 28.04 3.94 -2.41
C ALA A 538 27.56 3.07 -3.59
N PRO A 539 26.30 2.60 -3.60
CA PRO A 539 25.74 1.93 -4.77
C PRO A 539 25.79 2.85 -5.99
N ALA A 540 26.20 2.34 -7.16
CA ALA A 540 26.26 3.14 -8.39
C ALA A 540 24.93 3.81 -8.76
N ALA A 541 23.79 3.22 -8.34
CA ALA A 541 22.46 3.79 -8.52
C ALA A 541 22.27 5.17 -7.84
N LEU A 542 23.06 5.49 -6.80
CA LEU A 542 23.02 6.78 -6.13
C LEU A 542 23.32 7.93 -7.10
N LEU A 543 24.24 7.73 -8.05
CA LEU A 543 24.59 8.76 -9.04
C LEU A 543 23.39 9.15 -9.89
N ASP A 544 22.58 8.18 -10.32
CA ASP A 544 21.35 8.41 -11.09
C ASP A 544 20.24 9.06 -10.24
N VAL A 545 20.18 8.75 -8.94
CA VAL A 545 19.28 9.43 -8.01
C VAL A 545 19.67 10.90 -7.85
N LEU A 546 20.93 11.19 -7.51
CA LEU A 546 21.42 12.56 -7.36
C LEU A 546 21.32 13.35 -8.68
N ALA A 547 21.58 12.72 -9.82
CA ALA A 547 21.42 13.32 -11.15
C ALA A 547 19.97 13.69 -11.47
N ARG A 548 18.97 12.98 -10.93
CA ARG A 548 17.57 13.38 -11.02
C ARG A 548 17.22 14.49 -10.03
N ARG A 549 17.70 14.39 -8.78
CA ARG A 549 17.48 15.40 -7.73
C ARG A 549 18.05 16.76 -8.09
N ARG A 550 19.23 16.81 -8.72
CA ARG A 550 19.89 18.06 -9.12
C ARG A 550 19.03 18.94 -10.03
N ARG A 551 18.11 18.36 -10.81
CA ARG A 551 17.27 19.09 -11.76
C ARG A 551 16.30 20.02 -11.04
N ALA A 552 15.80 19.58 -9.88
CA ALA A 552 14.86 20.33 -9.06
C ALA A 552 15.51 21.44 -8.21
N VAL A 553 16.84 21.57 -8.22
CA VAL A 553 17.59 22.59 -7.46
C VAL A 553 17.86 23.80 -8.35
N ALA A 554 17.53 24.98 -7.82
CA ALA A 554 17.63 26.26 -8.49
C ALA A 554 18.46 27.28 -7.71
N ARG A 555 19.06 28.21 -8.45
CA ARG A 555 19.63 29.43 -7.88
C ARG A 555 18.52 30.45 -7.69
N ILE A 556 18.38 30.99 -6.49
CA ILE A 556 17.48 32.10 -6.22
C ILE A 556 18.29 33.39 -6.27
N THR A 557 17.85 34.35 -7.08
CA THR A 557 18.38 35.72 -7.10
C THR A 557 17.29 36.67 -6.68
N THR A 558 17.56 37.55 -5.72
CA THR A 558 16.59 38.56 -5.28
C THR A 558 17.26 39.89 -4.91
N SER A 559 16.45 40.92 -4.74
CA SER A 559 16.86 42.24 -4.29
C SER A 559 15.78 42.87 -3.42
N GLY A 560 16.18 43.82 -2.58
CA GLY A 560 15.28 44.47 -1.63
C GLY A 560 15.98 44.69 -0.31
N THR A 561 15.26 44.50 0.79
CA THR A 561 15.80 44.59 2.15
C THR A 561 15.99 43.18 2.70
N ASP A 562 17.23 42.81 3.01
CA ASP A 562 17.57 41.50 3.55
C ASP A 562 17.02 41.30 4.97
N PHE A 563 17.14 40.09 5.51
CA PHE A 563 16.69 39.74 6.87
C PHE A 563 17.38 40.53 7.99
N GLN A 564 18.51 41.20 7.70
CA GLN A 564 19.24 42.07 8.63
C GLN A 564 18.86 43.55 8.47
N GLY A 565 17.90 43.87 7.58
CA GLY A 565 17.45 45.23 7.34
C GLY A 565 18.33 46.03 6.35
N ARG A 566 19.23 45.37 5.62
CA ARG A 566 20.15 46.03 4.67
C ARG A 566 19.58 45.94 3.26
N SER A 567 19.61 47.07 2.53
CA SER A 567 19.19 47.08 1.13
C SER A 567 20.30 46.60 0.19
N GLY A 568 19.96 45.72 -0.74
CA GLY A 568 20.92 45.17 -1.71
C GLY A 568 20.32 44.06 -2.58
N SER A 569 21.20 43.33 -3.26
CA SER A 569 20.89 42.11 -4.00
C SER A 569 21.71 40.95 -3.47
N TRP A 570 21.10 39.77 -3.36
CA TRP A 570 21.76 38.58 -2.87
C TRP A 570 21.28 37.33 -3.61
N THR A 571 21.98 36.23 -3.36
CA THR A 571 21.67 34.94 -3.95
C THR A 571 21.54 33.87 -2.87
N GLY A 572 20.73 32.87 -3.15
CA GLY A 572 20.62 31.66 -2.35
C GLY A 572 20.33 30.44 -3.23
N THR A 573 20.12 29.31 -2.58
CA THR A 573 19.68 28.07 -3.21
C THR A 573 18.22 27.81 -2.81
N GLY A 574 17.43 27.23 -3.70
CA GLY A 574 16.13 26.67 -3.37
C GLY A 574 15.84 25.46 -4.23
N PHE A 575 14.81 24.70 -3.87
CA PHE A 575 14.47 23.49 -4.61
C PHE A 575 12.96 23.19 -4.61
N LEU A 576 12.50 22.51 -5.65
CA LEU A 576 11.11 22.15 -5.83
C LEU A 576 10.75 20.95 -4.95
N VAL A 577 9.68 21.10 -4.17
CA VAL A 577 9.15 20.07 -3.26
C VAL A 577 7.74 19.60 -3.64
N GLY A 578 7.09 20.30 -4.56
CA GLY A 578 5.77 19.99 -5.07
C GLY A 578 5.52 20.72 -6.39
N ALA A 579 4.38 20.44 -7.04
CA ALA A 579 4.05 20.99 -8.36
C ALA A 579 4.17 22.52 -8.43
N ASN A 580 3.79 23.21 -7.35
CA ASN A 580 3.81 24.66 -7.26
C ASN A 580 4.57 25.17 -6.04
N LEU A 581 5.46 24.36 -5.47
CA LEU A 581 6.03 24.63 -4.15
C LEU A 581 7.56 24.60 -4.19
N LEU A 582 8.16 25.76 -3.90
CA LEU A 582 9.59 25.94 -3.73
C LEU A 582 9.92 26.10 -2.24
N LEU A 583 10.97 25.42 -1.77
CA LEU A 583 11.52 25.55 -0.42
C LEU A 583 12.90 26.22 -0.47
N THR A 584 13.12 27.18 0.42
CA THR A 584 14.42 27.83 0.71
C THR A 584 14.44 28.34 2.16
N ASN A 585 15.44 29.11 2.56
CA ASN A 585 15.52 29.69 3.91
C ASN A 585 14.78 31.02 4.02
N HIS A 586 14.38 31.38 5.25
CA HIS A 586 13.83 32.70 5.53
C HIS A 586 14.85 33.80 5.26
N HIS A 587 16.11 33.62 5.65
CA HIS A 587 17.11 34.64 5.35
C HIS A 587 17.45 34.80 3.85
N VAL A 588 17.00 33.88 2.99
CA VAL A 588 17.07 34.03 1.53
C VAL A 588 15.85 34.79 1.01
N LEU A 589 14.63 34.38 1.42
CA LEU A 589 13.37 35.05 1.10
C LEU A 589 12.64 35.41 2.41
N ASN A 590 12.91 36.61 2.91
CA ASN A 590 12.51 37.05 4.25
C ASN A 590 11.15 37.76 4.29
N SER A 591 10.64 38.19 3.14
CA SER A 591 9.36 38.90 3.04
C SER A 591 8.68 38.67 1.69
N ILE A 592 7.38 39.03 1.63
CA ILE A 592 6.60 38.99 0.38
C ILE A 592 7.28 39.84 -0.70
N GLU A 593 7.79 41.03 -0.33
CA GLU A 593 8.47 41.93 -1.26
C GLU A 593 9.75 41.30 -1.84
N SER A 594 10.55 40.65 -0.99
CA SER A 594 11.75 39.92 -1.43
C SER A 594 11.41 38.73 -2.33
N ALA A 595 10.26 38.08 -2.12
CA ALA A 595 9.80 36.96 -2.93
C ALA A 595 9.21 37.42 -4.26
N GLU A 596 8.49 38.55 -4.31
CA GLU A 596 7.99 39.15 -5.56
C GLU A 596 9.14 39.62 -6.46
N ALA A 597 10.25 40.10 -5.87
CA ALA A 597 11.46 40.50 -6.60
C ALA A 597 12.40 39.33 -6.95
N ALA A 598 12.10 38.11 -6.49
CA ALA A 598 12.96 36.95 -6.68
C ALA A 598 12.75 36.26 -8.03
N THR A 599 13.81 35.63 -8.52
CA THR A 599 13.79 34.75 -9.68
C THR A 599 14.47 33.43 -9.32
N ALA A 600 13.83 32.31 -9.66
CA ALA A 600 14.41 30.97 -9.54
C ALA A 600 14.99 30.53 -10.88
N GLU A 601 16.28 30.25 -10.93
CA GLU A 601 17.03 29.88 -12.13
C GLU A 601 17.45 28.40 -12.07
N PHE A 602 16.84 27.59 -12.94
CA PHE A 602 17.13 26.16 -13.10
C PHE A 602 18.16 25.94 -14.23
N ASP A 603 18.82 24.78 -14.19
CA ASP A 603 19.91 24.38 -15.10
C ASP A 603 21.11 25.36 -15.17
N TYR A 604 21.22 26.26 -14.19
CA TYR A 604 22.41 27.10 -14.01
C TYR A 604 23.60 26.24 -13.51
N GLU A 605 24.18 25.42 -14.36
CA GLU A 605 25.23 24.45 -14.07
C GLU A 605 26.17 24.28 -15.28
N VAL A 606 27.35 23.69 -15.07
CA VAL A 606 28.29 23.38 -16.16
C VAL A 606 27.78 22.15 -16.92
N THR A 607 27.67 22.25 -18.26
CA THR A 607 27.21 21.12 -19.08
C THR A 607 28.26 20.00 -19.14
N PRO A 608 27.86 18.73 -19.39
CA PRO A 608 28.82 17.63 -19.53
C PRO A 608 29.87 17.88 -20.62
N ASP A 609 29.46 18.45 -21.76
CA ASP A 609 30.38 18.78 -22.85
C ASP A 609 31.39 19.85 -22.43
N ASP A 610 30.94 20.89 -21.74
CA ASP A 610 31.78 21.96 -21.22
C ASP A 610 32.77 21.45 -20.16
N LEU A 611 32.31 20.58 -19.26
CA LEU A 611 33.14 19.92 -18.25
C LEU A 611 34.24 19.06 -18.90
N LEU A 612 33.90 18.28 -19.94
CA LEU A 612 34.84 17.44 -20.67
C LEU A 612 35.84 18.25 -21.51
N ASN A 613 35.42 19.43 -21.99
CA ASN A 613 36.25 20.34 -22.79
C ASN A 613 37.04 21.35 -21.96
N GLY A 614 36.86 21.38 -20.63
CA GLY A 614 37.49 22.36 -19.74
C GLY A 614 37.04 23.81 -19.99
N ALA A 615 35.89 24.01 -20.64
CA ALA A 615 35.31 25.32 -20.92
C ALA A 615 34.19 25.60 -19.91
N GLY A 616 34.21 26.76 -19.24
CA GLY A 616 33.25 27.07 -18.16
C GLY A 616 32.13 28.04 -18.55
N THR A 617 31.68 28.05 -19.83
CA THR A 617 31.04 29.26 -20.39
C THR A 617 29.60 29.13 -20.88
N ALA A 618 28.99 27.94 -20.98
CA ALA A 618 27.58 27.84 -21.41
C ALA A 618 26.64 27.56 -20.23
N LEU A 619 25.88 28.60 -19.83
CA LEU A 619 24.83 28.51 -18.81
C LEU A 619 23.47 28.56 -19.50
N ALA A 620 22.89 27.40 -19.79
CA ALA A 620 21.48 27.34 -20.17
C ALA A 620 20.64 27.55 -18.91
N LYS A 621 20.05 28.73 -18.72
CA LYS A 621 19.19 29.00 -17.56
C LYS A 621 17.72 29.12 -17.98
N LYS A 622 16.84 28.45 -17.25
CA LYS A 622 15.40 28.72 -17.28
C LYS A 622 14.98 29.41 -16.01
N SER A 623 14.37 30.58 -16.15
CA SER A 623 13.97 31.44 -15.05
C SER A 623 12.46 31.36 -14.85
N PHE A 624 12.05 31.20 -13.60
CA PHE A 624 10.65 31.23 -13.18
C PHE A 624 10.45 32.29 -12.10
N SER A 625 9.32 32.98 -12.17
CA SER A 625 8.90 33.93 -11.14
C SER A 625 8.18 33.24 -9.99
N LEU A 626 8.19 33.88 -8.82
CA LEU A 626 7.50 33.41 -7.62
C LEU A 626 6.20 34.21 -7.42
N ASP A 627 5.17 33.58 -6.85
CA ASP A 627 3.87 34.21 -6.54
C ASP A 627 3.56 34.15 -5.03
N PRO A 628 4.20 35.00 -4.21
CA PRO A 628 3.99 34.96 -2.76
C PRO A 628 2.57 35.35 -2.32
N ARG A 629 1.72 35.87 -3.22
CA ARG A 629 0.31 36.18 -2.91
C ARG A 629 -0.55 34.94 -2.81
N ARG A 630 -0.18 33.85 -3.50
CA ARG A 630 -0.88 32.56 -3.42
C ARG A 630 -0.47 31.76 -2.20
N LEU A 631 0.84 31.69 -1.94
CA LEU A 631 1.39 31.01 -0.79
C LEU A 631 2.75 31.63 -0.47
N PHE A 632 2.87 32.16 0.75
CA PHE A 632 4.12 32.58 1.36
C PHE A 632 4.08 32.22 2.84
N LEU A 633 4.79 31.17 3.21
CA LEU A 633 4.83 30.64 4.57
C LEU A 633 6.28 30.61 5.04
N THR A 634 6.58 31.37 6.08
CA THR A 634 7.97 31.58 6.52
C THR A 634 8.14 31.41 8.03
N SER A 635 9.36 31.07 8.45
CA SER A 635 9.78 30.96 9.85
C SER A 635 11.07 31.73 10.04
N PRO A 636 11.11 32.76 10.91
CA PRO A 636 12.26 33.65 11.05
C PRO A 636 13.50 32.93 11.60
N VAL A 637 14.67 33.58 11.47
CA VAL A 637 15.93 33.10 12.08
C VAL A 637 15.86 33.15 13.61
N ALA A 638 15.36 34.26 14.16
CA ALA A 638 15.22 34.43 15.60
C ALA A 638 13.90 33.80 16.08
N ASN A 639 13.97 32.90 17.05
CA ASN A 639 12.82 32.17 17.63
C ASN A 639 12.03 31.35 16.59
N GLY A 640 12.65 30.95 15.49
CA GLY A 640 12.05 30.15 14.43
C GLY A 640 13.03 29.14 13.83
N LEU A 641 12.63 28.52 12.73
CA LEU A 641 13.36 27.45 12.06
C LEU A 641 13.98 27.88 10.72
N ASP A 642 13.98 29.18 10.39
CA ASP A 642 14.67 29.72 9.20
C ASP A 642 14.32 29.05 7.85
N PHE A 643 13.03 28.87 7.56
CA PHE A 643 12.56 28.34 6.28
C PHE A 643 11.53 29.25 5.62
N THR A 644 11.40 29.16 4.30
CA THR A 644 10.34 29.80 3.50
C THR A 644 9.84 28.82 2.44
N PHE A 645 8.53 28.59 2.44
CA PHE A 645 7.79 28.01 1.32
C PHE A 645 7.12 29.12 0.52
N VAL A 646 7.23 29.05 -0.80
CA VAL A 646 6.66 30.05 -1.71
C VAL A 646 6.10 29.38 -2.96
N TRP A 647 4.99 29.94 -3.47
CA TRP A 647 4.38 29.46 -4.70
C TRP A 647 5.26 29.74 -5.92
N ILE A 648 5.41 28.74 -6.79
CA ILE A 648 6.10 28.84 -8.08
C ILE A 648 5.20 28.29 -9.20
N GLU A 649 5.43 28.73 -10.43
CA GLU A 649 4.71 28.26 -11.62
C GLU A 649 4.81 26.73 -11.80
N SER A 650 3.69 26.07 -12.16
CA SER A 650 3.64 24.59 -12.24
C SER A 650 4.55 24.00 -13.29
N GLY A 651 4.82 24.75 -14.36
CA GLY A 651 5.74 24.34 -15.42
C GLY A 651 7.16 24.06 -14.92
N ALA A 652 7.57 24.64 -13.80
CA ALA A 652 8.87 24.35 -13.19
C ALA A 652 8.94 22.89 -12.72
N ALA A 653 7.92 22.39 -12.01
CA ALA A 653 7.92 21.01 -11.53
C ALA A 653 7.69 19.98 -12.63
N GLU A 654 6.87 20.30 -13.64
CA GLU A 654 6.68 19.43 -14.82
C GLU A 654 7.98 19.21 -15.59
N GLU A 655 8.79 20.26 -15.72
CA GLU A 655 10.06 20.18 -16.44
C GLU A 655 11.19 19.59 -15.58
N PHE A 656 11.35 20.08 -14.35
CA PHE A 656 12.54 19.81 -13.50
C PHE A 656 12.32 18.71 -12.45
N GLY A 657 11.08 18.26 -12.26
CA GLY A 657 10.70 17.31 -11.22
C GLY A 657 10.71 17.94 -9.82
N THR A 658 10.59 17.09 -8.79
CA THR A 658 10.56 17.52 -7.38
C THR A 658 11.42 16.62 -6.49
N ILE A 659 11.79 17.15 -5.33
CA ILE A 659 12.40 16.44 -4.22
C ILE A 659 11.30 16.19 -3.18
N PRO A 660 10.87 14.93 -2.95
CA PRO A 660 9.85 14.61 -1.96
C PRO A 660 10.26 15.06 -0.55
N LEU A 661 9.30 15.67 0.16
CA LEU A 661 9.41 15.93 1.60
C LEU A 661 8.95 14.68 2.35
N GLU A 662 9.86 14.09 3.14
CA GLU A 662 9.56 12.91 3.97
C GLU A 662 9.72 13.26 5.46
N ARG A 663 8.79 12.81 6.32
CA ARG A 663 8.83 12.92 7.79
C ARG A 663 9.83 11.93 8.42
N ALA A 664 10.29 10.94 7.66
CA ALA A 664 11.06 9.82 8.18
C ALA A 664 12.39 10.29 8.80
N SER A 665 12.47 10.24 10.13
CA SER A 665 13.63 10.64 10.94
C SER A 665 14.78 9.63 10.93
N PHE A 666 14.64 8.45 10.29
CA PHE A 666 15.76 7.52 10.06
C PHE A 666 16.29 7.63 8.64
N THR A 667 17.18 8.59 8.46
CA THR A 667 17.97 8.69 7.23
C THR A 667 19.45 8.66 7.47
N VAL A 668 19.95 9.12 8.64
CA VAL A 668 21.38 9.31 8.82
C VAL A 668 21.82 9.09 10.27
N ASP A 669 22.76 8.19 10.48
CA ASP A 669 23.46 8.01 11.75
C ASP A 669 24.68 8.95 11.84
N ARG A 670 25.18 9.19 13.06
CA ARG A 670 26.47 9.88 13.22
C ARG A 670 27.56 9.10 12.48
N GLY A 671 28.31 9.81 11.66
CA GLY A 671 29.34 9.29 10.78
C GLY A 671 28.84 8.99 9.37
N GLU A 672 27.55 8.90 9.08
CA GLU A 672 27.10 8.70 7.68
C GLU A 672 27.31 9.94 6.80
N GLN A 673 27.34 9.77 5.48
CA GLN A 673 27.56 10.87 4.53
C GLN A 673 26.27 11.63 4.19
N ALA A 674 26.39 12.95 4.08
CA ALA A 674 25.34 13.91 3.76
C ALA A 674 25.68 14.73 2.50
N TYR A 675 25.04 14.43 1.37
CA TYR A 675 25.29 15.13 0.11
C TYR A 675 24.52 16.43 0.02
N VAL A 676 25.18 17.49 -0.48
CA VAL A 676 24.58 18.81 -0.67
C VAL A 676 24.68 19.21 -2.14
N ILE A 677 23.57 19.62 -2.75
CA ILE A 677 23.53 20.19 -4.10
C ILE A 677 23.17 21.67 -3.98
N HIS A 678 24.04 22.57 -4.44
CA HIS A 678 23.88 23.99 -4.11
C HIS A 678 24.54 24.95 -5.11
N HIS A 679 24.35 26.26 -4.89
CA HIS A 679 24.96 27.35 -5.64
C HIS A 679 25.92 28.19 -4.77
N PRO A 680 27.12 27.66 -4.44
CA PRO A 680 28.07 28.35 -3.59
C PRO A 680 28.56 29.63 -4.29
N ARG A 681 28.64 30.74 -3.56
CA ARG A 681 28.89 32.11 -4.06
C ARG A 681 27.94 32.57 -5.17
N GLY A 682 26.79 31.90 -5.33
CA GLY A 682 25.89 32.12 -6.47
C GLY A 682 26.45 31.58 -7.80
N GLU A 683 27.50 30.77 -7.78
CA GLU A 683 28.14 30.19 -8.97
C GLU A 683 27.29 29.06 -9.58
N PRO A 684 27.67 28.54 -10.77
CA PRO A 684 26.99 27.38 -11.37
C PRO A 684 26.92 26.23 -10.37
N LYS A 685 25.82 25.48 -10.40
CA LYS A 685 25.47 24.42 -9.45
C LYS A 685 26.65 23.47 -9.20
N GLN A 686 26.91 23.19 -7.94
CA GLN A 686 27.97 22.30 -7.48
C GLN A 686 27.39 21.26 -6.52
N VAL A 687 28.14 20.19 -6.27
CA VAL A 687 27.75 19.11 -5.36
C VAL A 687 28.90 18.83 -4.40
N SER A 688 28.63 18.86 -3.10
CA SER A 688 29.54 18.39 -2.06
C SER A 688 29.38 16.88 -1.93
N LEU A 689 30.40 16.12 -2.36
CA LEU A 689 30.41 14.64 -2.36
C LEU A 689 31.43 14.04 -1.39
N ASP A 690 32.45 14.80 -1.02
CA ASP A 690 33.59 14.38 -0.20
C ASP A 690 33.63 15.18 1.10
N ASP A 691 34.18 14.60 2.17
CA ASP A 691 34.18 15.18 3.53
C ASP A 691 32.79 15.59 4.04
N THR A 692 31.78 14.75 3.78
CA THR A 692 30.36 15.03 4.03
C THR A 692 29.75 14.37 5.26
N ASP A 693 30.54 14.03 6.29
CA ASP A 693 30.05 13.24 7.41
C ASP A 693 29.05 14.00 8.32
N VAL A 694 27.99 13.33 8.74
CA VAL A 694 27.10 13.79 9.81
C VAL A 694 27.80 13.65 11.15
N LEU A 695 28.06 14.77 11.79
CA LEU A 695 28.84 14.84 13.01
C LEU A 695 27.96 14.77 14.26
N ASN A 696 26.79 15.39 14.21
CA ASN A 696 25.85 15.44 15.32
C ASN A 696 24.42 15.62 14.82
N ILE A 697 23.45 15.15 15.61
CA ILE A 697 22.02 15.26 15.30
C ILE A 697 21.32 15.70 16.58
N THR A 698 20.51 16.74 16.49
CA THR A 698 19.65 17.21 17.58
C THR A 698 18.18 17.01 17.22
N SER A 699 17.26 17.47 18.08
CA SER A 699 15.83 17.42 17.81
C SER A 699 15.44 18.22 16.57
N THR A 700 16.07 19.37 16.35
CA THR A 700 15.68 20.32 15.28
C THR A 700 16.68 20.41 14.13
N VAL A 701 17.96 20.12 14.36
CA VAL A 701 19.02 20.30 13.36
C VAL A 701 19.93 19.08 13.20
N VAL A 702 20.54 18.96 12.03
CA VAL A 702 21.63 18.03 11.70
C VAL A 702 22.92 18.84 11.50
N HIS A 703 23.98 18.46 12.20
CA HIS A 703 25.32 18.99 12.02
C HIS A 703 26.16 18.06 11.15
N TYR A 704 26.79 18.59 10.12
CA TYR A 704 27.58 17.82 9.17
C TYR A 704 28.80 18.60 8.67
N SER A 705 29.85 17.90 8.26
CA SER A 705 30.93 18.48 7.47
C SER A 705 30.50 18.54 6.01
N SER A 706 30.91 19.60 5.29
CA SER A 706 30.65 19.80 3.87
C SER A 706 31.30 21.12 3.48
N ASP A 707 31.81 21.22 2.25
CA ASP A 707 32.23 22.50 1.69
C ASP A 707 31.01 23.33 1.32
N THR A 708 30.65 24.34 2.12
CA THR A 708 29.57 25.30 1.82
C THR A 708 30.09 26.74 1.92
N ASP A 709 29.47 27.66 1.16
CA ASP A 709 29.83 29.08 1.17
C ASP A 709 28.56 29.94 1.03
N TYR A 710 28.69 31.26 1.12
CA TYR A 710 27.61 32.22 0.89
C TYR A 710 26.85 31.87 -0.40
N GLY A 711 25.52 31.72 -0.36
CA GLY A 711 24.71 31.27 -1.51
C GLY A 711 24.30 29.80 -1.47
N SER A 712 24.96 28.97 -0.66
CA SER A 712 24.52 27.59 -0.37
C SER A 712 23.27 27.54 0.53
N SER A 713 22.93 28.63 1.21
CA SER A 713 21.72 28.78 2.01
C SER A 713 20.47 28.35 1.26
N GLY A 714 19.71 27.42 1.85
CA GLY A 714 18.47 26.87 1.30
C GLY A 714 18.69 25.64 0.42
N ALA A 715 19.90 25.09 0.41
CA ALA A 715 20.21 23.86 -0.30
C ALA A 715 19.61 22.61 0.36
N PRO A 716 19.20 21.61 -0.44
CA PRO A 716 18.81 20.31 0.07
C PRO A 716 20.03 19.53 0.57
N VAL A 717 19.92 19.00 1.79
CA VAL A 717 20.86 18.03 2.36
C VAL A 717 20.24 16.64 2.22
N MET A 718 20.99 15.67 1.69
CA MET A 718 20.50 14.33 1.37
C MET A 718 21.36 13.22 1.97
N ASP A 719 20.75 12.07 2.27
CA ASP A 719 21.47 10.89 2.78
C ASP A 719 22.16 10.05 1.69
N ARG A 720 22.79 8.95 2.10
CA ARG A 720 23.42 7.94 1.22
C ARG A 720 22.48 7.24 0.23
N ARG A 721 21.17 7.50 0.33
CA ARG A 721 20.12 6.98 -0.55
C ARG A 721 19.49 8.07 -1.43
N GLY A 722 19.93 9.33 -1.31
CA GLY A 722 19.38 10.47 -2.03
C GLY A 722 18.00 10.93 -1.53
N ARG A 723 17.67 10.62 -0.26
CA ARG A 723 16.49 11.12 0.46
C ARG A 723 16.80 12.46 1.12
N LEU A 724 15.85 13.39 1.12
CA LEU A 724 16.01 14.72 1.72
C LEU A 724 15.89 14.64 3.24
N ILE A 725 16.91 15.11 3.96
CA ILE A 725 17.00 14.98 5.42
C ILE A 725 16.93 16.33 6.14
N ALA A 726 17.48 17.37 5.51
CA ALA A 726 17.57 18.70 6.10
C ALA A 726 17.65 19.81 5.04
N LEU A 727 17.36 21.03 5.47
CA LEU A 727 17.51 22.28 4.73
C LEU A 727 18.75 23.01 5.27
N HIS A 728 19.78 23.21 4.45
CA HIS A 728 21.01 23.89 4.88
C HIS A 728 20.74 25.37 5.19
N HIS A 729 21.13 25.85 6.37
CA HIS A 729 20.89 27.25 6.74
C HIS A 729 22.03 28.00 7.40
N ALA A 730 22.91 27.33 8.14
CA ALA A 730 23.92 28.02 8.90
C ALA A 730 25.22 27.20 9.02
N ARG A 731 26.22 27.88 9.60
CA ARG A 731 27.40 27.26 10.18
C ARG A 731 27.38 27.52 11.68
N GLU A 732 27.73 26.53 12.47
CA GLU A 732 27.77 26.63 13.94
C GLU A 732 29.22 26.47 14.44
N PRO A 733 29.71 27.37 15.32
CA PRO A 733 31.02 27.21 15.97
C PRO A 733 30.97 26.07 17.00
N MET A 734 31.25 24.85 16.56
CA MET A 734 31.23 23.66 17.39
C MET A 734 32.52 22.86 17.20
N THR A 735 33.20 22.54 18.31
CA THR A 735 34.37 21.66 18.26
C THR A 735 33.93 20.20 18.31
N LEU A 736 34.07 19.50 17.18
CA LEU A 736 33.75 18.07 17.06
C LEU A 736 34.94 17.30 16.49
N ALA A 737 35.12 16.06 16.95
CA ALA A 737 36.08 15.13 16.38
C ALA A 737 35.56 14.63 15.02
N LEU A 738 36.43 14.61 14.01
CA LEU A 738 36.10 14.07 12.70
C LEU A 738 36.29 12.54 12.69
N PRO A 739 35.48 11.78 11.93
CA PRO A 739 35.58 10.32 11.86
C PRO A 739 36.95 9.79 11.41
N GLU A 740 37.69 10.56 10.61
CA GLU A 740 39.01 10.17 10.07
C GLU A 740 40.19 10.54 11.00
N GLY A 741 39.92 11.17 12.14
CA GLY A 741 40.92 11.73 13.05
C GLY A 741 41.12 13.23 12.85
N GLY A 742 41.37 13.96 13.95
CA GLY A 742 41.40 15.43 13.98
C GLY A 742 40.12 16.05 14.55
N SER A 743 40.04 17.39 14.56
CA SER A 743 38.87 18.13 15.07
C SER A 743 38.56 19.33 14.18
N THR A 744 37.28 19.55 13.89
CA THR A 744 36.82 20.83 13.32
C THR A 744 36.34 21.76 14.44
N ASN A 745 36.42 23.07 14.22
CA ASN A 745 35.86 24.10 15.12
C ASN A 745 34.58 24.74 14.55
N VAL A 746 34.17 24.33 13.35
CA VAL A 746 32.97 24.82 12.65
C VAL A 746 32.30 23.64 11.97
N VAL A 747 30.97 23.58 12.06
CA VAL A 747 30.15 22.55 11.41
C VAL A 747 29.07 23.23 10.58
N ASN A 748 28.61 22.59 9.51
CA ASN A 748 27.41 23.03 8.80
C ASN A 748 26.18 22.57 9.57
N GLU A 749 25.13 23.37 9.53
CA GLU A 749 23.87 23.11 10.19
C GLU A 749 22.73 23.09 9.16
N GLY A 750 21.90 22.04 9.23
CA GLY A 750 20.69 21.91 8.44
C GLY A 750 19.47 21.71 9.33
N ILE A 751 18.38 22.42 9.06
CA ILE A 751 17.10 22.23 9.76
C ILE A 751 16.46 20.94 9.26
N LYS A 752 16.06 20.06 10.18
CA LYS A 752 15.43 18.78 9.83
C LYS A 752 14.07 19.01 9.19
N ILE A 753 13.77 18.26 8.13
CA ILE A 753 12.44 18.30 7.49
C ILE A 753 11.35 17.89 8.50
N GLY A 754 11.62 16.93 9.38
CA GLY A 754 10.72 16.56 10.48
C GLY A 754 10.45 17.69 11.46
N ALA A 755 11.43 18.54 11.76
CA ALA A 755 11.24 19.70 12.65
C ALA A 755 10.36 20.77 12.00
N ILE A 756 10.53 21.00 10.69
CA ILE A 756 9.64 21.88 9.91
C ILE A 756 8.21 21.32 9.93
N ALA A 757 8.03 20.01 9.71
CA ALA A 757 6.71 19.38 9.75
C ALA A 757 5.99 19.58 11.10
N ILE A 758 6.69 19.38 12.22
CA ILE A 758 6.13 19.60 13.57
C ILE A 758 5.75 21.06 13.80
N ASP A 759 6.57 22.02 13.37
CA ASP A 759 6.23 23.45 13.47
C ASP A 759 4.94 23.76 12.70
N LEU A 760 4.79 23.23 11.48
CA LEU A 760 3.57 23.40 10.68
C LEU A 760 2.34 22.77 11.35
N GLU A 761 2.48 21.56 11.91
CA GLU A 761 1.39 20.89 12.63
C GLU A 761 0.97 21.69 13.87
N ASN A 762 1.93 22.25 14.61
CA ASN A 762 1.65 23.10 15.76
C ASN A 762 0.94 24.41 15.37
N ARG A 763 1.28 25.01 14.22
CA ARG A 763 0.56 26.18 13.69
C ARG A 763 -0.90 25.85 13.35
N VAL A 764 -1.15 24.70 12.74
CA VAL A 764 -2.51 24.21 12.45
C VAL A 764 -3.30 23.96 13.73
N LYS A 765 -2.71 23.23 14.70
CA LYS A 765 -3.34 22.92 15.99
C LYS A 765 -3.73 24.18 16.78
N ARG A 766 -2.85 25.19 16.80
CA ARG A 766 -3.08 26.47 17.50
C ARG A 766 -3.97 27.44 16.72
N GLN A 767 -4.43 27.07 15.52
CA GLN A 767 -5.18 27.95 14.61
C GLN A 767 -4.46 29.30 14.36
N ALA A 768 -3.16 29.23 14.11
CA ALA A 768 -2.37 30.42 13.76
C ALA A 768 -2.91 31.08 12.47
N ALA A 769 -2.57 32.35 12.25
CA ALA A 769 -3.06 33.13 11.10
C ALA A 769 -2.70 32.50 9.74
N ASP A 770 -1.62 31.70 9.69
CA ASP A 770 -1.11 30.99 8.52
C ASP A 770 -1.50 29.50 8.48
N ALA A 771 -2.40 29.03 9.36
CA ALA A 771 -2.79 27.63 9.48
C ALA A 771 -3.29 27.01 8.15
N GLY A 772 -4.02 27.76 7.32
CA GLY A 772 -4.45 27.28 6.00
C GLY A 772 -3.30 27.01 5.03
N MET A 773 -2.27 27.87 5.05
CA MET A 773 -1.06 27.67 4.26
C MET A 773 -0.22 26.51 4.82
N ALA A 774 -0.10 26.43 6.15
CA ALA A 774 0.58 25.31 6.81
C ALA A 774 -0.07 23.96 6.48
N GLY A 775 -1.41 23.87 6.50
CA GLY A 775 -2.15 22.68 6.08
C GLY A 775 -1.93 22.30 4.61
N THR A 776 -1.82 23.30 3.73
CA THR A 776 -1.50 23.07 2.31
C THR A 776 -0.10 22.49 2.15
N VAL A 777 0.92 23.06 2.81
CA VAL A 777 2.30 22.55 2.77
C VAL A 777 2.39 21.14 3.38
N LEU A 778 1.70 20.89 4.49
CA LEU A 778 1.66 19.57 5.14
C LEU A 778 1.13 18.47 4.21
N SER A 779 0.20 18.79 3.29
CA SER A 779 -0.29 17.81 2.30
C SER A 779 0.79 17.31 1.32
N PHE A 780 1.90 18.04 1.19
CA PHE A 780 3.06 17.63 0.37
C PHE A 780 4.10 16.82 1.18
N ILE A 781 4.03 16.82 2.51
CA ILE A 781 4.96 16.08 3.39
C ILE A 781 4.42 14.66 3.65
N ARG A 782 5.22 13.64 3.30
CA ARG A 782 4.84 12.21 3.38
C ARG A 782 5.57 11.48 4.51
N GLY A 783 5.08 10.35 5.01
CA GLY A 783 5.77 9.51 6.02
C GLY A 783 5.40 9.83 7.49
N SER A 784 5.96 9.05 8.44
CA SER A 784 5.81 9.17 9.91
C SER A 784 7.12 9.62 10.59
N ASP A 785 7.05 10.38 11.68
CA ASP A 785 8.23 10.81 12.45
C ASP A 785 8.62 9.76 13.50
N SER A 786 9.81 9.17 13.37
CA SER A 786 10.27 8.15 14.30
C SER A 786 10.75 8.70 15.65
N LEU A 787 11.10 9.99 15.75
CA LEU A 787 11.59 10.57 17.01
C LEU A 787 10.46 10.93 17.99
N THR A 788 9.25 11.20 17.49
CA THR A 788 8.05 11.43 18.32
C THR A 788 7.12 10.21 18.41
N GLY A 789 7.44 9.13 17.70
CA GLY A 789 6.63 7.92 17.60
C GLY A 789 5.46 8.07 16.62
N PHE A 790 4.73 6.98 16.35
CA PHE A 790 3.60 6.99 15.41
C PHE A 790 2.58 8.12 15.68
N PHE A 791 2.32 8.44 16.94
CA PHE A 791 1.35 9.45 17.36
C PHE A 791 1.88 10.89 17.33
N GLY A 792 3.17 11.11 17.08
CA GLY A 792 3.75 12.45 17.00
C GLY A 792 3.54 13.27 18.28
N GLY A 793 3.25 14.56 18.12
CA GLY A 793 2.82 15.45 19.21
C GLY A 793 1.32 15.40 19.53
N LEU A 794 0.60 14.37 19.12
CA LEU A 794 -0.83 14.22 19.40
C LEU A 794 -1.04 13.87 20.89
N GLY A 795 -1.90 14.61 21.58
CA GLY A 795 -2.20 14.40 23.01
C GLY A 795 -1.21 14.97 24.01
N ARG A 796 -0.05 15.44 23.57
CA ARG A 796 0.92 16.12 24.44
C ARG A 796 0.45 17.53 24.74
N SER A 797 0.58 17.92 26.01
CA SER A 797 0.33 19.29 26.42
C SER A 797 1.45 20.18 25.86
N VAL A 798 1.05 21.26 25.17
CA VAL A 798 2.00 22.21 24.60
C VAL A 798 2.07 23.42 25.52
N GLY A 799 3.24 23.65 26.14
CA GLY A 799 3.48 24.86 26.92
C GLY A 799 3.26 26.14 26.09
N ALA A 800 3.17 27.29 26.76
CA ALA A 800 3.01 28.61 26.11
C ALA A 800 4.22 29.04 25.26
N ALA A 801 5.23 28.19 25.11
CA ALA A 801 6.43 28.44 24.33
C ALA A 801 6.11 28.59 22.82
N VAL A 802 6.84 29.50 22.16
CA VAL A 802 6.71 29.82 20.74
C VAL A 802 8.02 29.49 20.03
N GLY A 803 7.95 28.91 18.84
CA GLY A 803 9.13 28.62 18.01
C GLY A 803 9.82 27.30 18.34
N VAL A 804 11.15 27.31 18.30
CA VAL A 804 12.01 26.12 18.47
C VAL A 804 11.73 25.37 19.77
N GLU A 805 11.48 26.09 20.87
CA GLU A 805 11.18 25.50 22.18
C GLU A 805 9.92 24.62 22.15
N ALA A 806 8.87 25.03 21.44
CA ALA A 806 7.65 24.23 21.29
C ALA A 806 7.90 22.92 20.53
N VAL A 807 8.78 22.95 19.52
CA VAL A 807 9.19 21.76 18.78
C VAL A 807 10.01 20.84 19.69
N VAL A 808 10.96 21.39 20.45
CA VAL A 808 11.80 20.65 21.41
C VAL A 808 10.98 20.01 22.53
N ASP A 809 10.00 20.72 23.10
CA ASP A 809 9.12 20.20 24.15
C ASP A 809 8.27 19.03 23.64
N THR A 810 7.79 19.14 22.39
CA THR A 810 7.05 18.05 21.73
C THR A 810 7.91 16.78 21.58
N TYR A 811 9.21 16.93 21.32
CA TYR A 811 10.16 15.80 21.27
C TYR A 811 10.50 15.23 22.64
N ARG A 812 10.51 16.05 23.70
CA ARG A 812 10.88 15.62 25.06
C ARG A 812 9.73 14.98 25.85
N GLY A 813 8.49 15.15 25.42
CA GLY A 813 7.27 14.77 26.16
C GLY A 813 6.98 13.27 26.33
N THR A 814 7.97 12.36 26.30
CA THR A 814 7.78 10.92 26.59
C THR A 814 7.38 10.64 28.03
N ASP A 815 7.45 11.64 28.91
CA ASP A 815 6.97 11.60 30.30
C ASP A 815 5.48 11.95 30.43
N GLN A 816 4.86 12.44 29.35
CA GLN A 816 3.45 12.82 29.31
C GLN A 816 2.55 11.73 28.72
N ASP A 817 3.11 10.69 28.12
CA ASP A 817 2.33 9.62 27.47
C ASP A 817 3.00 8.24 27.50
N ILE A 818 2.20 7.21 27.22
CA ILE A 818 2.66 5.84 26.95
C ILE A 818 1.99 5.35 25.66
N ASP A 819 2.80 4.85 24.74
CA ASP A 819 2.37 4.28 23.47
C ASP A 819 2.35 2.74 23.51
N ILE A 820 1.18 2.16 23.24
CA ILE A 820 0.93 0.72 23.31
C ILE A 820 0.42 0.23 21.94
N GLY A 821 1.03 -0.83 21.41
CA GLY A 821 0.57 -1.53 20.22
C GLY A 821 0.22 -2.99 20.48
N PHE A 822 -0.73 -3.53 19.72
CA PHE A 822 -1.00 -4.97 19.64
C PHE A 822 -0.83 -5.43 18.19
N TRP A 823 -0.16 -6.57 17.98
CA TRP A 823 0.06 -7.08 16.64
C TRP A 823 0.07 -8.61 16.57
N ASN A 824 -0.76 -9.17 15.69
CA ASN A 824 -0.69 -10.57 15.28
C ASN A 824 0.38 -10.73 14.18
N ILE A 825 1.43 -11.49 14.50
CA ILE A 825 2.51 -11.82 13.55
C ILE A 825 2.51 -13.34 13.33
N GLU A 826 1.41 -13.87 12.80
CA GLU A 826 1.09 -15.31 12.61
C GLU A 826 2.29 -16.20 12.23
N TRP A 827 3.11 -15.75 11.28
CA TRP A 827 4.24 -16.54 10.78
C TRP A 827 5.51 -16.42 11.62
N LEU A 828 5.61 -15.48 12.58
CA LEU A 828 6.83 -15.26 13.36
C LEU A 828 7.19 -16.50 14.19
N ALA A 829 6.21 -17.21 14.73
CA ALA A 829 6.45 -18.47 15.43
C ALA A 829 7.18 -19.52 14.57
N ASN A 830 6.89 -19.57 13.26
CA ASN A 830 7.32 -20.66 12.37
C ASN A 830 8.36 -20.25 11.32
N ARG A 831 8.51 -18.96 11.02
CA ARG A 831 9.33 -18.42 9.92
C ARG A 831 10.31 -17.32 10.33
N TRP A 832 10.61 -17.15 11.62
CA TRP A 832 11.57 -16.15 12.09
C TRP A 832 13.01 -16.34 11.57
N ARG A 833 13.35 -17.53 11.08
CA ARG A 833 14.67 -17.83 10.49
C ARG A 833 14.85 -17.24 9.09
N ASP A 834 13.79 -16.71 8.49
CA ASP A 834 13.80 -15.98 7.23
C ASP A 834 14.29 -14.53 7.51
N PRO A 835 15.52 -14.17 7.10
CA PRO A 835 16.12 -12.89 7.49
C PRO A 835 15.32 -11.68 7.01
N ASP A 836 14.75 -11.76 5.81
CA ASP A 836 13.99 -10.65 5.22
C ASP A 836 12.70 -10.39 6.01
N LYS A 837 12.06 -11.46 6.49
CA LYS A 837 10.85 -11.36 7.30
C LYS A 837 11.13 -10.85 8.72
N LEU A 838 12.15 -11.38 9.39
CA LEU A 838 12.54 -10.95 10.73
C LEU A 838 12.96 -9.47 10.72
N GLN A 839 13.78 -9.07 9.74
CA GLN A 839 14.18 -7.69 9.53
C GLN A 839 13.00 -6.80 9.16
N GLY A 840 12.06 -7.33 8.38
CA GLY A 840 10.80 -6.68 8.05
C GLY A 840 10.00 -6.32 9.30
N ALA A 841 9.78 -7.31 10.19
CA ALA A 841 9.07 -7.10 11.45
C ALA A 841 9.81 -6.14 12.40
N ALA A 842 11.13 -6.28 12.54
CA ALA A 842 11.95 -5.36 13.35
C ALA A 842 11.84 -3.93 12.83
N ARG A 843 11.84 -3.74 11.51
CA ARG A 843 11.67 -2.43 10.89
C ARG A 843 10.28 -1.84 11.14
N VAL A 844 9.19 -2.63 11.11
CA VAL A 844 7.85 -2.13 11.45
C VAL A 844 7.85 -1.58 12.88
N ILE A 845 8.38 -2.35 13.83
CA ILE A 845 8.39 -2.00 15.25
C ILE A 845 9.27 -0.76 15.49
N ALA A 846 10.44 -0.70 14.87
CA ALA A 846 11.33 0.46 14.94
C ALA A 846 10.72 1.72 14.29
N ASP A 847 10.05 1.58 13.13
CA ASP A 847 9.43 2.69 12.42
C ASP A 847 8.23 3.29 13.20
N LEU A 848 7.46 2.46 13.91
CA LEU A 848 6.33 2.89 14.74
C LEU A 848 6.76 3.41 16.12
N ASN A 849 7.91 2.95 16.61
CA ASN A 849 8.61 3.43 17.80
C ASN A 849 7.77 3.52 19.09
N LEU A 850 6.82 2.59 19.29
CA LEU A 850 5.97 2.54 20.49
C LEU A 850 6.72 2.05 21.72
N ASP A 851 6.22 2.38 22.92
CA ASP A 851 6.85 2.00 24.18
C ASP A 851 6.61 0.54 24.54
N VAL A 852 5.42 0.01 24.24
CA VAL A 852 4.99 -1.34 24.59
C VAL A 852 4.29 -2.02 23.41
N TRP A 853 4.56 -3.30 23.22
CA TRP A 853 3.92 -4.14 22.20
C TRP A 853 3.40 -5.45 22.80
N GLY A 854 2.10 -5.71 22.64
CA GLY A 854 1.48 -7.02 22.84
C GLY A 854 1.50 -7.83 21.54
N LEU A 855 2.32 -8.87 21.49
CA LEU A 855 2.49 -9.72 20.32
C LEU A 855 1.69 -11.02 20.44
N VAL A 856 1.04 -11.39 19.34
CA VAL A 856 0.13 -12.53 19.26
C VAL A 856 0.59 -13.49 18.17
N GLU A 857 0.39 -14.79 18.39
CA GLU A 857 0.84 -15.89 17.52
C GLU A 857 2.37 -16.00 17.33
N VAL A 858 3.11 -15.69 18.38
CA VAL A 858 4.58 -15.70 18.39
C VAL A 858 5.14 -16.85 19.24
N SER A 859 6.43 -17.15 19.13
CA SER A 859 7.12 -18.11 20.02
C SER A 859 8.23 -17.41 20.82
N PRO A 860 8.58 -17.89 22.03
CA PRO A 860 9.61 -17.25 22.86
C PRO A 860 10.96 -17.09 22.15
N THR A 861 11.37 -18.09 21.36
CA THR A 861 12.61 -18.05 20.58
C THR A 861 12.56 -16.96 19.51
N ALA A 862 11.45 -16.87 18.77
CA ALA A 862 11.30 -15.91 17.69
C ALA A 862 11.28 -14.45 18.18
N VAL A 863 10.60 -14.18 19.30
CA VAL A 863 10.55 -12.85 19.91
C VAL A 863 11.93 -12.43 20.45
N ARG A 864 12.70 -13.34 21.05
CA ARG A 864 14.08 -13.02 21.45
C ARG A 864 14.95 -12.67 20.25
N ALA A 865 14.78 -13.36 19.12
CA ALA A 865 15.48 -13.03 17.88
C ALA A 865 15.06 -11.65 17.35
N LEU A 866 13.77 -11.32 17.40
CA LEU A 866 13.23 -10.01 17.01
C LEU A 866 13.81 -8.87 17.87
N VAL A 867 13.85 -9.04 19.19
CA VAL A 867 14.46 -8.08 20.13
C VAL A 867 15.97 -7.93 19.85
N GLY A 868 16.67 -9.04 19.59
CA GLY A 868 18.06 -9.00 19.17
C GLY A 868 18.27 -8.22 17.86
N GLU A 869 17.39 -8.40 16.88
CA GLU A 869 17.46 -7.67 15.60
C GLU A 869 17.17 -6.18 15.78
N LEU A 870 16.21 -5.81 16.64
CA LEU A 870 15.93 -4.42 17.03
C LEU A 870 17.18 -3.75 17.63
N GLN A 871 17.86 -4.43 18.54
CA GLN A 871 19.09 -3.93 19.14
C GLN A 871 20.24 -3.83 18.11
N ASN A 872 20.47 -4.89 17.33
CA ASN A 872 21.63 -4.98 16.44
C ASN A 872 21.54 -4.01 15.26
N ARG A 873 20.34 -3.79 14.71
CA ARG A 873 20.14 -2.93 13.53
C ARG A 873 19.78 -1.50 13.85
N PHE A 874 18.93 -1.31 14.86
CA PHE A 874 18.34 -0.01 15.15
C PHE A 874 18.85 0.57 16.48
N GLY A 875 19.66 -0.17 17.24
CA GLY A 875 20.15 0.26 18.56
C GLY A 875 19.07 0.30 19.64
N GLU A 876 17.87 -0.20 19.35
CA GLU A 876 16.70 -0.11 20.22
C GLU A 876 16.73 -1.18 21.32
N LEU A 877 16.68 -0.75 22.58
CA LEU A 877 16.78 -1.63 23.75
C LEU A 877 15.39 -2.03 24.26
N TYR A 878 14.86 -3.10 23.66
CA TYR A 878 13.64 -3.75 24.13
C TYR A 878 13.95 -4.91 25.09
N ASP A 879 13.11 -5.10 26.11
CA ASP A 879 13.01 -6.35 26.86
C ASP A 879 11.74 -7.12 26.45
N CYS A 880 11.64 -8.37 26.88
CA CYS A 880 10.53 -9.25 26.53
C CYS A 880 10.08 -10.16 27.68
N ALA A 881 8.80 -10.47 27.72
CA ALA A 881 8.15 -11.42 28.63
C ALA A 881 7.15 -12.29 27.87
N PHE A 882 6.94 -13.52 28.33
CA PHE A 882 6.19 -14.55 27.61
C PHE A 882 5.04 -15.07 28.47
N SER A 883 3.87 -15.26 27.88
CA SER A 883 2.74 -15.91 28.58
C SER A 883 3.11 -17.31 29.05
N GLU A 884 3.77 -18.06 28.16
CA GLU A 884 4.25 -19.42 28.38
C GLU A 884 5.77 -19.49 28.10
N PRO A 885 6.64 -19.16 29.07
CA PRO A 885 8.08 -19.02 28.84
C PRO A 885 8.79 -20.32 28.44
N ASP A 886 8.26 -21.47 28.85
CA ASP A 886 8.78 -22.80 28.55
C ASP A 886 8.11 -23.45 27.32
N ALA A 887 7.35 -22.68 26.54
CA ALA A 887 6.66 -23.19 25.36
C ALA A 887 7.66 -23.68 24.28
N PRO A 888 7.40 -24.84 23.64
CA PRO A 888 8.22 -25.31 22.52
C PRO A 888 8.18 -24.34 21.33
N GLU A 889 9.22 -24.31 20.50
CA GLU A 889 9.35 -23.39 19.35
C GLU A 889 8.13 -23.44 18.39
N ALA A 890 7.55 -24.63 18.19
CA ALA A 890 6.38 -24.83 17.32
C ALA A 890 5.04 -24.42 17.96
N ARG A 891 5.02 -24.05 19.24
CA ARG A 891 3.82 -23.60 19.94
C ARG A 891 3.71 -22.09 19.82
N GLN A 892 2.66 -21.63 19.16
CA GLN A 892 2.27 -20.23 19.17
C GLN A 892 1.76 -19.85 20.58
N THR A 893 2.17 -18.68 21.06
CA THR A 893 1.87 -18.09 22.39
C THR A 893 1.68 -16.58 22.24
N THR A 894 1.44 -15.88 23.36
CA THR A 894 1.48 -14.41 23.42
C THR A 894 2.72 -13.91 24.16
N ALA A 895 3.21 -12.73 23.79
CA ALA A 895 4.37 -12.11 24.42
C ALA A 895 4.16 -10.60 24.54
N VAL A 896 4.91 -9.96 25.45
CA VAL A 896 5.01 -8.50 25.53
C VAL A 896 6.46 -8.12 25.34
N ILE A 897 6.73 -7.12 24.50
CA ILE A 897 8.03 -6.45 24.42
C ILE A 897 7.87 -4.97 24.78
N TRP A 898 8.87 -4.37 25.42
CA TRP A 898 8.81 -2.97 25.85
C TRP A 898 10.18 -2.31 25.84
N LYS A 899 10.22 -0.99 25.70
CA LYS A 899 11.46 -0.21 25.81
C LYS A 899 11.94 -0.12 27.24
N ARG A 900 13.20 -0.48 27.49
CA ARG A 900 13.84 -0.38 28.82
C ARG A 900 13.85 1.04 29.39
N SER A 901 13.85 2.04 28.52
CA SER A 901 13.88 3.45 28.93
C SER A 901 12.52 4.02 29.34
N ALA A 902 11.42 3.36 28.97
CA ALA A 902 10.06 3.89 29.14
C ALA A 902 9.28 3.17 30.24
N VAL A 903 9.33 1.82 30.26
CA VAL A 903 8.44 1.00 31.10
C VAL A 903 9.21 -0.17 31.71
N ARG A 904 8.77 -0.65 32.88
CA ARG A 904 9.13 -1.96 33.42
C ARG A 904 7.95 -2.91 33.29
N CYS A 905 8.21 -4.15 32.87
CA CYS A 905 7.17 -5.16 32.71
C CYS A 905 7.58 -6.46 33.40
N GLU A 906 6.65 -7.06 34.14
CA GLU A 906 6.78 -8.37 34.77
C GLU A 906 5.59 -9.26 34.41
N ARG A 907 5.82 -10.57 34.25
CA ARG A 907 4.74 -11.55 34.12
C ARG A 907 4.11 -11.75 35.50
N ALA A 908 2.82 -11.50 35.59
CA ALA A 908 2.00 -11.78 36.77
C ALA A 908 1.22 -13.09 36.57
N GLU A 909 0.71 -13.64 37.67
CA GLU A 909 -0.19 -14.81 37.63
C GLU A 909 -1.63 -14.36 37.83
N TRP A 910 -2.57 -15.05 37.19
CA TRP A 910 -3.98 -14.85 37.47
C TRP A 910 -4.36 -15.41 38.86
N PRO A 911 -5.43 -14.90 39.49
CA PRO A 911 -5.95 -15.46 40.73
C PRO A 911 -6.23 -16.97 40.60
N ALA A 912 -5.89 -17.73 41.64
CA ALA A 912 -6.05 -19.19 41.63
C ALA A 912 -7.50 -19.66 41.40
N SER A 913 -8.49 -18.79 41.66
CA SER A 913 -9.91 -19.05 41.44
C SER A 913 -10.32 -19.05 39.97
N VAL A 914 -9.55 -18.40 39.08
CA VAL A 914 -9.86 -18.27 37.66
C VAL A 914 -8.92 -19.05 36.74
N GLU A 915 -7.73 -19.40 37.22
CA GLU A 915 -6.73 -20.16 36.47
C GLU A 915 -7.29 -21.43 35.77
N PRO A 916 -8.12 -22.27 36.42
CA PRO A 916 -8.71 -23.44 35.75
C PRO A 916 -9.61 -23.09 34.55
N LEU A 917 -10.20 -21.89 34.53
CA LEU A 917 -11.12 -21.43 33.48
C LEU A 917 -10.40 -21.20 32.15
N PHE A 918 -9.13 -20.80 32.19
CA PHE A 918 -8.33 -20.60 30.96
C PHE A 918 -7.93 -21.90 30.29
N HIS A 919 -8.04 -23.03 30.99
CA HIS A 919 -7.77 -24.37 30.45
C HIS A 919 -9.04 -25.14 30.06
N LEU A 920 -10.21 -24.51 30.15
CA LEU A 920 -11.49 -25.14 29.80
C LEU A 920 -11.49 -25.64 28.35
N ASP A 921 -11.85 -26.91 28.24
CA ASP A 921 -12.11 -27.58 26.98
C ASP A 921 -13.62 -27.86 26.90
N SER A 922 -14.23 -27.52 25.77
CA SER A 922 -15.65 -27.76 25.46
C SER A 922 -16.11 -29.22 25.65
N ARG A 923 -15.18 -30.17 25.76
CA ARG A 923 -15.45 -31.60 25.97
C ARG A 923 -15.62 -31.96 27.46
N ASP A 924 -15.34 -31.03 28.38
CA ASP A 924 -15.56 -31.20 29.82
C ASP A 924 -17.08 -31.25 30.11
N PRO A 925 -17.57 -32.24 30.88
CA PRO A 925 -18.98 -32.34 31.27
C PRO A 925 -19.56 -31.08 31.94
N GLN A 926 -18.72 -30.21 32.54
CA GLN A 926 -19.15 -28.94 33.15
C GLN A 926 -19.36 -27.80 32.12
N ALA A 927 -18.88 -27.95 30.87
CA ALA A 927 -18.95 -26.94 29.80
C ALA A 927 -19.97 -27.29 28.70
N ARG A 928 -20.85 -28.26 28.94
CA ARG A 928 -21.83 -28.76 27.97
C ARG A 928 -23.06 -27.87 27.90
N GLU A 929 -23.01 -26.85 27.05
CA GLU A 929 -24.11 -26.47 26.14
C GLU A 929 -23.77 -25.28 25.22
N GLU A 930 -22.66 -24.56 25.44
CA GLU A 930 -22.29 -23.41 24.58
C GLU A 930 -21.01 -23.60 23.73
N ALA A 931 -20.15 -24.60 23.93
CA ALA A 931 -18.91 -24.71 23.14
C ALA A 931 -18.92 -25.94 22.20
N VAL A 932 -18.82 -25.71 20.88
CA VAL A 932 -18.64 -26.80 19.89
C VAL A 932 -17.13 -27.05 19.72
N HIS A 933 -16.66 -28.25 20.12
CA HIS A 933 -15.37 -28.92 19.81
C HIS A 933 -14.02 -28.15 19.89
N GLY A 934 -13.51 -27.77 21.07
CA GLY A 934 -12.10 -27.39 21.32
C GLY A 934 -11.84 -26.66 22.64
N LYS A 935 -10.63 -26.12 22.83
CA LYS A 935 -10.30 -25.21 23.95
C LYS A 935 -10.98 -23.86 23.76
N VAL A 936 -11.30 -23.18 24.86
CA VAL A 936 -11.82 -21.80 24.84
C VAL A 936 -10.70 -20.81 24.50
N PHE A 937 -9.54 -20.99 25.14
CA PHE A 937 -8.32 -20.24 24.85
C PHE A 937 -7.25 -21.19 24.29
N ASP A 938 -6.98 -21.08 22.98
CA ASP A 938 -5.91 -21.85 22.32
C ASP A 938 -4.52 -21.31 22.68
N ARG A 939 -4.44 -20.03 23.06
CA ARG A 939 -3.26 -19.34 23.57
C ARG A 939 -3.60 -18.87 24.98
N TYR A 940 -2.73 -19.17 25.94
CA TYR A 940 -2.97 -18.75 27.32
C TYR A 940 -3.02 -17.21 27.41
N PRO A 941 -4.07 -16.62 28.01
CA PRO A 941 -4.13 -15.17 28.23
C PRO A 941 -3.07 -14.75 29.25
N GLY A 942 -1.87 -14.37 28.80
CA GLY A 942 -0.81 -13.94 29.71
C GLY A 942 -1.17 -12.62 30.40
N LEU A 943 -0.95 -12.56 31.72
CA LEU A 943 -1.09 -11.33 32.50
C LEU A 943 0.28 -10.68 32.68
N PHE A 944 0.41 -9.42 32.27
CA PHE A 944 1.65 -8.67 32.40
C PHE A 944 1.38 -7.40 33.17
N ARG A 945 2.16 -7.13 34.23
CA ARG A 945 2.10 -5.89 35.00
C ARG A 945 3.16 -4.94 34.49
N LEU A 946 2.76 -3.71 34.19
CA LEU A 946 3.61 -2.66 33.66
C LEU A 946 3.61 -1.47 34.60
N GLU A 947 4.79 -0.91 34.82
CA GLU A 947 5.04 0.28 35.64
C GLU A 947 5.73 1.34 34.76
N ALA A 948 5.09 2.50 34.59
CA ALA A 948 5.59 3.61 33.79
C ALA A 948 5.81 4.87 34.66
N GLY A 949 7.00 5.47 34.60
CA GLY A 949 7.35 6.63 35.43
C GLY A 949 8.86 6.86 35.53
N ASP A 950 9.27 8.09 35.85
CA ASP A 950 10.65 8.56 35.71
C ASP A 950 11.65 7.88 36.67
N GLN A 951 12.70 7.27 36.09
CA GLN A 951 13.87 6.74 36.82
C GLN A 951 15.03 7.75 36.90
N ARG A 952 14.96 8.89 36.21
CA ARG A 952 16.02 9.92 36.13
C ARG A 952 15.72 11.17 36.99
N HIS A 953 14.46 11.59 37.17
CA HIS A 953 14.04 12.64 38.09
C HIS A 953 12.77 12.22 38.86
N GLY A 954 12.92 11.71 40.09
CA GLY A 954 11.83 11.14 40.89
C GLY A 954 10.72 12.11 41.36
N SER A 955 9.92 12.68 40.45
CA SER A 955 8.84 13.63 40.76
C SER A 955 7.45 13.27 40.23
N ALA A 956 7.27 12.25 39.38
CA ALA A 956 5.94 11.78 38.94
C ALA A 956 5.60 10.41 39.56
N PRO A 957 4.34 10.19 40.05
CA PRO A 957 3.93 8.89 40.55
C PRO A 957 3.90 7.86 39.42
N ALA A 958 4.45 6.67 39.68
CA ALA A 958 4.46 5.58 38.72
C ALA A 958 3.03 5.15 38.37
N PHE A 959 2.74 5.02 37.08
CA PHE A 959 1.50 4.46 36.58
C PHE A 959 1.63 2.95 36.43
N ASP A 960 0.91 2.23 37.29
CA ASP A 960 0.81 0.77 37.28
C ASP A 960 -0.45 0.32 36.54
N PHE A 961 -0.30 -0.55 35.55
CA PHE A 961 -1.41 -1.18 34.83
C PHE A 961 -1.08 -2.60 34.37
N TYR A 962 -2.12 -3.35 34.00
CA TYR A 962 -2.00 -4.70 33.46
C TYR A 962 -2.34 -4.73 31.97
N LEU A 963 -1.53 -5.45 31.20
CA LEU A 963 -1.73 -5.69 29.77
C LEU A 963 -2.02 -7.18 29.54
N VAL A 964 -3.06 -7.49 28.76
CA VAL A 964 -3.43 -8.86 28.39
C VAL A 964 -3.53 -8.96 26.86
N PRO A 965 -2.50 -9.46 26.17
CA PRO A 965 -2.57 -9.77 24.75
C PRO A 965 -3.47 -11.00 24.51
N LEU A 966 -4.42 -10.89 23.59
CA LEU A 966 -5.46 -11.90 23.34
C LEU A 966 -5.46 -12.40 21.89
N HIS A 967 -5.74 -13.70 21.73
CA HIS A 967 -6.08 -14.34 20.46
C HIS A 967 -7.33 -15.21 20.64
N LEU A 968 -8.44 -14.86 19.99
CA LEU A 968 -9.68 -15.64 20.03
C LEU A 968 -9.95 -16.32 18.68
N LYS A 969 -10.84 -17.32 18.62
CA LYS A 969 -11.07 -18.11 17.40
C LYS A 969 -11.98 -17.39 16.38
N ALA A 970 -11.65 -17.42 15.08
CA ALA A 970 -12.37 -16.76 13.97
C ALA A 970 -13.73 -17.33 13.49
N MET A 971 -13.93 -18.66 13.51
CA MET A 971 -15.01 -19.33 12.75
C MET A 971 -16.42 -19.17 13.38
N ALA A 972 -17.49 -19.58 12.68
CA ALA A 972 -18.88 -19.53 13.17
C ALA A 972 -19.11 -20.30 14.50
N GLU A 973 -18.47 -21.45 14.68
CA GLU A 973 -18.40 -22.15 15.98
C GLU A 973 -17.67 -21.35 17.08
N GLY A 974 -16.86 -20.36 16.66
CA GLY A 974 -16.09 -19.46 17.51
C GLY A 974 -16.90 -18.35 18.15
N SER A 975 -18.09 -17.97 17.64
CA SER A 975 -18.93 -16.93 18.24
C SER A 975 -19.36 -17.29 19.67
N LEU A 976 -19.82 -18.53 19.87
CA LEU A 976 -20.13 -19.01 21.23
C LEU A 976 -18.89 -19.08 22.13
N ARG A 977 -17.74 -19.52 21.58
CA ARG A 977 -16.48 -19.54 22.34
C ARG A 977 -15.99 -18.14 22.71
N ARG A 978 -16.18 -17.15 21.84
CA ARG A 978 -15.85 -15.74 22.08
C ARG A 978 -16.76 -15.14 23.13
N ARG A 979 -18.07 -15.43 23.11
CA ARG A 979 -18.99 -15.07 24.21
C ARG A 979 -18.57 -15.68 25.54
N LEU A 980 -18.22 -16.96 25.55
CA LEU A 980 -17.73 -17.63 26.75
C LEU A 980 -16.38 -17.06 27.22
N ALA A 981 -15.45 -16.81 26.30
CA ALA A 981 -14.17 -16.17 26.59
C ALA A 981 -14.36 -14.76 27.16
N SER A 982 -15.28 -13.96 26.61
CA SER A 982 -15.64 -12.63 27.09
C SER A 982 -16.14 -12.68 28.55
N ARG A 983 -17.03 -13.63 28.89
CA ARG A 983 -17.49 -13.85 30.27
C ARG A 983 -16.36 -14.29 31.21
N ILE A 984 -15.48 -15.20 30.76
CA ILE A 984 -14.33 -15.66 31.55
C ILE A 984 -13.36 -14.50 31.82
N LEU A 985 -13.09 -13.66 30.81
CA LEU A 985 -12.22 -12.49 30.96
C LEU A 985 -12.80 -11.50 31.98
N VAL A 986 -14.10 -11.18 31.92
CA VAL A 986 -14.75 -10.30 32.91
C VAL A 986 -14.62 -10.86 34.33
N ARG A 987 -14.82 -12.17 34.51
CA ARG A 987 -14.65 -12.84 35.80
C ARG A 987 -13.20 -12.80 36.28
N ALA A 988 -12.24 -13.06 35.38
CA ALA A 988 -10.82 -13.02 35.68
C ALA A 988 -10.36 -11.63 36.09
N THR A 989 -10.81 -10.58 35.38
CA THR A 989 -10.49 -9.20 35.72
C THR A 989 -11.11 -8.78 37.06
N ARG A 990 -12.34 -9.21 37.35
CA ARG A 990 -12.97 -8.93 38.65
C ARG A 990 -12.23 -9.61 39.80
N ALA A 991 -11.90 -10.89 39.65
CA ALA A 991 -11.13 -11.62 40.65
C ALA A 991 -9.76 -10.97 40.90
N LEU A 992 -9.10 -10.50 39.83
CA LEU A 992 -7.84 -9.77 39.95
C LEU A 992 -8.02 -8.45 40.71
N MET A 993 -9.07 -7.69 40.43
CA MET A 993 -9.39 -6.45 41.15
C MET A 993 -9.76 -6.70 42.62
N GLU A 994 -10.40 -7.82 42.94
CA GLU A 994 -10.69 -8.20 44.33
C GLU A 994 -9.42 -8.54 45.12
N GLU A 995 -8.45 -9.21 44.50
CA GLU A 995 -7.20 -9.62 45.14
C GLU A 995 -6.17 -8.47 45.22
N THR A 996 -6.10 -7.62 44.18
CA THR A 996 -5.07 -6.57 44.05
C THR A 996 -5.55 -5.15 44.36
N GLY A 997 -6.87 -4.91 44.44
CA GLY A 997 -7.49 -3.58 44.59
C GLY A 997 -7.94 -2.96 43.26
N GLU A 998 -7.93 -1.62 43.16
CA GLU A 998 -8.25 -0.94 41.90
C GLU A 998 -7.14 -1.17 40.84
N ALA A 999 -7.27 -2.24 40.05
CA ALA A 999 -6.38 -2.56 38.95
C ALA A 999 -6.85 -1.91 37.64
N ASP A 1000 -5.94 -1.21 36.96
CA ASP A 1000 -6.13 -0.71 35.59
C ASP A 1000 -5.72 -1.80 34.60
N ILE A 1001 -6.66 -2.27 33.78
CA ILE A 1001 -6.43 -3.40 32.86
C ILE A 1001 -6.74 -2.99 31.42
N ILE A 1002 -5.85 -3.38 30.50
CA ILE A 1002 -5.98 -3.21 29.05
C ILE A 1002 -5.99 -4.59 28.39
N LEU A 1003 -7.08 -4.92 27.72
CA LEU A 1003 -7.23 -6.14 26.93
C LEU A 1003 -7.08 -5.79 25.45
N GLY A 1004 -6.24 -6.49 24.69
CA GLY A 1004 -6.10 -6.17 23.27
C GLY A 1004 -5.46 -7.28 22.44
N GLY A 1005 -5.69 -7.27 21.12
CA GLY A 1005 -5.16 -8.26 20.18
C GLY A 1005 -6.22 -8.76 19.21
N ASP A 1006 -5.95 -9.90 18.57
CA ASP A 1006 -6.80 -10.49 17.54
C ASP A 1006 -7.99 -11.23 18.19
N MET A 1007 -9.11 -10.53 18.31
CA MET A 1007 -10.29 -11.03 19.00
C MET A 1007 -11.30 -11.67 18.05
N ASN A 1008 -11.08 -11.63 16.74
CA ASN A 1008 -11.80 -12.45 15.77
C ASN A 1008 -13.36 -12.33 15.77
N ALA A 1009 -13.95 -11.29 16.39
CA ALA A 1009 -15.25 -10.69 16.00
C ALA A 1009 -15.30 -9.14 15.94
N PRO A 1010 -16.17 -8.53 15.11
CA PRO A 1010 -16.48 -7.09 15.19
C PRO A 1010 -17.22 -6.73 16.49
N LEU A 1011 -17.11 -5.49 16.97
CA LEU A 1011 -17.84 -5.03 18.17
C LEU A 1011 -19.37 -5.21 18.04
N ALA A 1012 -19.93 -4.99 16.85
CA ALA A 1012 -21.37 -5.13 16.58
C ALA A 1012 -21.88 -6.59 16.51
N SER A 1013 -21.02 -7.59 16.75
CA SER A 1013 -21.38 -9.01 16.66
C SER A 1013 -22.18 -9.55 17.86
N GLY A 1014 -22.18 -8.84 18.99
CA GLY A 1014 -22.70 -9.34 20.26
C GLY A 1014 -21.77 -10.34 20.99
N ASP A 1015 -20.60 -10.67 20.41
CA ASP A 1015 -19.67 -11.63 21.01
C ASP A 1015 -18.96 -11.09 22.27
N PHE A 1016 -18.96 -9.76 22.44
CA PHE A 1016 -18.32 -9.06 23.56
C PHE A 1016 -19.30 -8.36 24.50
N ASP A 1017 -20.60 -8.65 24.41
CA ASP A 1017 -21.63 -8.03 25.26
C ASP A 1017 -21.30 -8.17 26.75
N ALA A 1018 -20.73 -9.30 27.17
CA ALA A 1018 -20.32 -9.50 28.55
C ALA A 1018 -19.22 -8.53 29.00
N LEU A 1019 -18.28 -8.14 28.12
CA LEU A 1019 -17.29 -7.10 28.43
C LEU A 1019 -17.99 -5.73 28.59
N SER A 1020 -18.95 -5.41 27.72
CA SER A 1020 -19.75 -4.19 27.82
C SER A 1020 -20.61 -4.16 29.10
N ASP A 1021 -21.25 -5.27 29.46
CA ASP A 1021 -22.01 -5.46 30.71
C ASP A 1021 -21.09 -5.37 31.94
N GLY A 1022 -19.83 -5.81 31.79
CA GLY A 1022 -18.75 -5.63 32.77
C GLY A 1022 -18.19 -4.21 32.81
N HIS A 1023 -18.80 -3.25 32.11
CA HIS A 1023 -18.40 -1.85 31.98
C HIS A 1023 -17.01 -1.63 31.36
N PHE A 1024 -16.50 -2.58 30.57
CA PHE A 1024 -15.33 -2.33 29.74
C PHE A 1024 -15.68 -1.40 28.60
N THR A 1025 -14.80 -0.44 28.34
CA THR A 1025 -14.95 0.52 27.24
C THR A 1025 -14.22 -0.02 26.01
N PRO A 1026 -14.95 -0.36 24.92
CA PRO A 1026 -14.30 -0.68 23.65
C PRO A 1026 -13.71 0.59 23.03
N MET A 1027 -12.45 0.53 22.65
CA MET A 1027 -11.74 1.65 22.04
C MET A 1027 -12.08 1.73 20.54
N GLY A 1028 -12.72 2.83 20.11
CA GLY A 1028 -13.09 3.13 18.72
C GLY A 1028 -14.60 3.32 18.43
N ALA A 1029 -15.49 3.05 19.39
CA ALA A 1029 -16.94 3.08 19.15
C ALA A 1029 -17.55 4.48 18.88
N GLU A 1030 -16.93 5.56 19.38
CA GLU A 1030 -17.45 6.94 19.19
C GLU A 1030 -17.21 7.47 17.75
N ASP A 1031 -16.10 7.10 17.11
CA ASP A 1031 -15.79 7.51 15.73
C ASP A 1031 -16.65 6.79 14.68
N GLU A 1032 -17.08 5.56 14.97
CA GLU A 1032 -18.00 4.78 14.12
C GLU A 1032 -19.40 5.44 14.03
N GLN A 1033 -19.83 6.15 15.07
CA GLN A 1033 -21.09 6.90 15.08
C GLN A 1033 -20.97 8.29 14.42
N ALA A 1034 -19.78 8.88 14.39
CA ALA A 1034 -19.54 10.23 13.85
C ALA A 1034 -19.06 10.26 12.39
N GLY A 1035 -18.89 9.10 11.73
CA GLY A 1035 -18.34 9.02 10.38
C GLY A 1035 -16.84 9.33 10.31
N GLY A 1036 -16.13 9.26 11.44
CA GLY A 1036 -14.68 9.39 11.54
C GLY A 1036 -14.00 8.09 11.13
N PHE A 1037 -13.09 8.15 10.16
CA PHE A 1037 -12.30 6.99 9.75
C PHE A 1037 -11.22 6.70 10.79
N THR A 1038 -11.54 5.89 11.79
CA THR A 1038 -10.56 5.42 12.78
C THR A 1038 -10.45 3.90 12.78
N TYR A 1039 -10.03 3.28 11.68
CA TYR A 1039 -9.48 1.91 11.74
C TYR A 1039 -8.48 1.65 10.61
N LEU A 1040 -7.33 1.03 10.92
CA LEU A 1040 -6.49 0.36 9.92
C LEU A 1040 -7.22 -0.91 9.42
N LYS A 1041 -8.29 -0.73 8.63
CA LYS A 1041 -9.07 -1.82 8.03
C LYS A 1041 -8.40 -2.34 6.74
N SER A 1042 -8.00 -3.60 6.76
CA SER A 1042 -7.78 -4.45 5.57
C SER A 1042 -8.96 -5.42 5.45
N PRO A 1043 -9.35 -5.89 4.25
CA PRO A 1043 -10.41 -6.90 4.08
C PRO A 1043 -10.25 -8.19 4.91
N ARG A 1044 -9.03 -8.48 5.42
CA ARG A 1044 -8.71 -9.65 6.27
C ARG A 1044 -8.40 -9.33 7.74
N SER A 1045 -8.11 -8.07 8.10
CA SER A 1045 -7.68 -7.67 9.47
C SER A 1045 -8.83 -7.05 10.26
N LEU A 1046 -10.06 -7.50 10.04
CA LEU A 1046 -11.29 -6.84 10.53
C LEU A 1046 -11.48 -6.87 12.07
N ILE A 1047 -10.49 -7.34 12.85
CA ILE A 1047 -10.82 -7.98 14.13
C ILE A 1047 -9.84 -7.83 15.31
N ASP A 1048 -8.98 -6.82 15.26
CA ASP A 1048 -8.15 -6.42 16.38
C ASP A 1048 -8.89 -5.37 17.23
N ASN A 1049 -9.29 -5.72 18.46
CA ASN A 1049 -10.02 -4.82 19.38
C ASN A 1049 -9.15 -4.49 20.61
N ILE A 1050 -9.35 -3.31 21.21
CA ILE A 1050 -8.76 -2.93 22.50
C ILE A 1050 -9.90 -2.55 23.46
N PHE A 1051 -9.88 -3.08 24.68
CA PHE A 1051 -10.84 -2.78 25.75
C PHE A 1051 -10.13 -2.26 26.99
N LEU A 1052 -10.65 -1.17 27.55
CA LEU A 1052 -10.17 -0.60 28.81
C LEU A 1052 -11.10 -0.97 29.96
N SER A 1053 -10.51 -1.31 31.10
CA SER A 1053 -11.26 -1.56 32.33
C SER A 1053 -12.01 -0.30 32.85
N PRO A 1054 -13.05 -0.48 33.68
CA PRO A 1054 -13.83 0.64 34.24
C PRO A 1054 -12.97 1.62 35.07
N ASN A 1055 -12.02 1.12 35.85
CA ASN A 1055 -11.14 1.96 36.68
C ASN A 1055 -10.23 2.84 35.81
N LEU A 1056 -9.69 2.27 34.74
CA LEU A 1056 -8.84 2.98 33.81
C LEU A 1056 -9.63 4.08 33.07
N THR A 1057 -10.86 3.77 32.64
CA THR A 1057 -11.77 4.73 31.97
C THR A 1057 -12.16 5.89 32.90
N ARG A 1058 -12.29 5.66 34.21
CA ARG A 1058 -12.56 6.73 35.18
C ARG A 1058 -11.37 7.69 35.37
N THR A 1059 -10.15 7.20 35.11
CA THR A 1059 -8.90 7.93 35.37
C THR A 1059 -8.30 8.54 34.10
N VAL A 1060 -8.83 8.21 32.92
CA VAL A 1060 -8.40 8.68 31.60
C VAL A 1060 -9.65 9.16 30.87
N GLY A 1061 -9.85 10.48 30.77
CA GLY A 1061 -11.04 11.06 30.12
C GLY A 1061 -11.03 10.89 28.59
N SER A 1062 -12.16 11.16 27.92
CA SER A 1062 -12.26 11.07 26.44
C SER A 1062 -11.33 12.00 25.66
N THR A 1063 -10.71 12.97 26.34
CA THR A 1063 -9.70 13.90 25.81
C THR A 1063 -8.25 13.43 25.98
N ASP A 1064 -8.03 12.33 26.73
CA ASP A 1064 -6.71 11.91 27.22
C ASP A 1064 -6.14 10.70 26.46
N TYR A 1065 -6.83 10.24 25.42
CA TYR A 1065 -6.40 9.15 24.56
C TYR A 1065 -6.70 9.43 23.09
N PHE A 1066 -5.83 8.93 22.23
CA PHE A 1066 -5.94 9.12 20.78
C PHE A 1066 -5.87 7.79 20.08
N ILE A 1067 -6.87 7.53 19.24
CA ILE A 1067 -6.86 6.45 18.25
C ILE A 1067 -6.86 7.16 16.91
N VAL A 1068 -5.84 6.93 16.08
CA VAL A 1068 -5.78 7.53 14.75
C VAL A 1068 -5.56 6.43 13.73
N ALA A 1069 -6.38 6.45 12.67
CA ALA A 1069 -6.17 5.65 11.49
C ALA A 1069 -5.70 6.47 10.30
N LYS A 1070 -4.96 5.75 9.44
CA LYS A 1070 -4.76 5.99 8.01
C LYS A 1070 -3.85 7.16 7.63
N GLU A 1071 -2.60 6.84 7.22
CA GLU A 1071 -1.98 7.39 5.99
C GLU A 1071 -0.69 6.66 5.51
N ARG A 1072 -0.84 5.95 4.38
CA ARG A 1072 -0.05 5.98 3.11
C ARG A 1072 1.38 5.48 2.96
N ASN A 1073 2.20 5.23 3.98
CA ASN A 1073 3.56 4.64 3.75
C ASN A 1073 3.84 3.30 4.47
N VAL A 1074 3.11 2.98 5.53
CA VAL A 1074 3.26 1.70 6.25
C VAL A 1074 2.42 0.58 5.60
N ASP A 1075 1.37 0.94 4.86
CA ASP A 1075 0.42 0.00 4.23
C ASP A 1075 1.11 -0.96 3.23
N ASP A 1076 2.06 -0.48 2.43
CA ASP A 1076 2.81 -1.31 1.46
C ASP A 1076 3.87 -2.19 2.13
N PHE A 1077 4.28 -1.84 3.35
CA PHE A 1077 5.32 -2.53 4.10
C PHE A 1077 4.71 -3.63 4.97
N VAL A 1078 3.65 -3.32 5.71
CA VAL A 1078 2.91 -4.32 6.52
C VAL A 1078 2.35 -5.41 5.61
N ARG A 1079 1.79 -5.11 4.43
CA ARG A 1079 1.32 -6.13 3.47
C ARG A 1079 2.38 -7.16 3.04
N ARG A 1080 3.67 -6.78 3.05
CA ARG A 1080 4.79 -7.71 2.75
C ARG A 1080 5.22 -8.52 3.97
N VAL A 1081 4.94 -8.00 5.17
CA VAL A 1081 5.39 -8.54 6.44
C VAL A 1081 4.27 -9.37 7.09
N SER A 1082 3.09 -8.84 7.39
CA SER A 1082 1.94 -9.56 7.99
C SER A 1082 0.61 -9.16 7.31
N ASP A 1083 -0.34 -10.08 7.22
CA ASP A 1083 -1.70 -9.79 6.74
C ASP A 1083 -2.60 -9.14 7.82
N HIS A 1084 -2.16 -9.19 9.09
CA HIS A 1084 -2.72 -8.45 10.21
C HIS A 1084 -2.00 -7.11 10.43
N ARG A 1085 -2.78 -6.06 10.72
CA ARG A 1085 -2.26 -4.72 10.98
C ARG A 1085 -2.16 -4.46 12.49
N PRO A 1086 -1.17 -3.70 12.97
CA PRO A 1086 -1.11 -3.27 14.37
C PRO A 1086 -2.33 -2.44 14.81
N ALA A 1087 -2.84 -2.71 16.01
CA ALA A 1087 -3.79 -1.85 16.72
C ALA A 1087 -3.05 -1.01 17.77
N LEU A 1088 -3.22 0.32 17.75
CA LEU A 1088 -2.38 1.25 18.51
C LEU A 1088 -3.21 2.11 19.48
N LEU A 1089 -2.65 2.42 20.65
CA LEU A 1089 -3.25 3.21 21.72
C LEU A 1089 -2.19 4.14 22.34
N ARG A 1090 -2.50 5.43 22.53
CA ARG A 1090 -1.74 6.35 23.39
C ARG A 1090 -2.53 6.69 24.65
N ILE A 1091 -1.87 6.67 25.82
CA ILE A 1091 -2.43 7.07 27.11
C ILE A 1091 -1.70 8.31 27.63
N SER A 1092 -2.40 9.41 27.92
CA SER A 1092 -1.83 10.60 28.58
C SER A 1092 -1.65 10.40 30.09
N LEU A 1093 -0.52 10.86 30.63
CA LEU A 1093 -0.13 10.75 32.04
C LEU A 1093 -0.32 12.06 32.84
N ALA A 1094 -0.60 13.18 32.17
CA ALA A 1094 -0.44 14.53 32.74
C ALA A 1094 -1.52 14.98 33.76
N ASP A 1095 -2.77 14.46 33.72
CA ASP A 1095 -3.92 15.05 34.45
C ASP A 1095 -4.55 14.17 35.56
N ARG A 1096 -3.87 13.11 36.00
CA ARG A 1096 -4.49 12.04 36.82
C ARG A 1096 -4.71 12.36 38.31
N ALA A 1097 -4.34 13.55 38.79
CA ALA A 1097 -4.51 13.94 40.20
C ALA A 1097 -5.96 14.24 40.62
N VAL A 1098 -6.89 14.41 39.67
CA VAL A 1098 -8.26 14.94 39.93
C VAL A 1098 -9.35 13.84 39.96
N ALA A 1099 -9.11 12.66 39.37
CA ALA A 1099 -10.17 11.70 39.03
C ALA A 1099 -10.57 10.66 40.11
N ARG A 1100 -9.78 10.46 41.17
CA ARG A 1100 -9.94 9.35 42.14
C ARG A 1100 -11.12 9.47 43.15
N ALA A 1101 -12.06 10.41 42.99
CA ALA A 1101 -13.00 10.80 44.06
C ALA A 1101 -14.46 10.33 43.92
N ALA A 1102 -14.86 9.57 42.90
CA ALA A 1102 -16.27 9.22 42.67
C ALA A 1102 -16.53 7.71 42.53
N THR A 1103 -17.08 7.08 43.58
CA THR A 1103 -17.58 5.70 43.57
C THR A 1103 -19.11 5.66 43.43
N THR A 1104 -19.65 4.69 42.69
CA THR A 1104 -21.11 4.42 42.55
C THR A 1104 -21.30 2.89 42.62
N PRO A 1105 -22.39 2.38 43.25
CA PRO A 1105 -22.42 0.99 43.72
C PRO A 1105 -22.70 -0.03 42.62
N SER A 1106 -22.04 -1.18 42.71
CA SER A 1106 -22.18 -2.34 41.82
C SER A 1106 -23.52 -3.04 42.03
N THR A 1107 -24.18 -3.43 40.93
CA THR A 1107 -25.32 -4.35 40.98
C THR A 1107 -24.77 -5.78 41.08
N ASP A 1108 -25.35 -6.60 41.96
CA ASP A 1108 -24.84 -7.93 42.30
C ASP A 1108 -25.13 -8.94 41.16
N VAL A 1109 -24.10 -9.14 40.33
CA VAL A 1109 -24.12 -10.05 39.18
C VAL A 1109 -24.12 -11.53 39.61
N ASP A 1110 -23.69 -11.83 40.83
CA ASP A 1110 -23.73 -13.20 41.36
C ASP A 1110 -25.18 -13.63 41.65
N GLU A 1111 -26.03 -12.68 42.05
CA GLU A 1111 -27.47 -12.89 42.23
C GLU A 1111 -28.18 -13.19 40.88
N LEU A 1112 -27.75 -12.54 39.80
CA LEU A 1112 -28.30 -12.76 38.45
C LEU A 1112 -27.90 -14.13 37.88
N ILE A 1113 -26.67 -14.57 38.15
CA ILE A 1113 -26.16 -15.89 37.74
C ILE A 1113 -26.84 -17.01 38.56
N GLU A 1114 -27.03 -16.82 39.87
CA GLU A 1114 -27.77 -17.77 40.71
C GLU A 1114 -29.26 -17.85 40.34
N GLN A 1115 -29.89 -16.72 40.00
CA GLN A 1115 -31.30 -16.68 39.61
C GLN A 1115 -31.54 -17.45 38.31
N MET A 1116 -30.62 -17.39 37.35
CA MET A 1116 -30.69 -18.15 36.11
C MET A 1116 -30.43 -19.66 36.30
N LEU A 1117 -29.51 -20.05 37.20
CA LEU A 1117 -29.31 -21.45 37.57
C LEU A 1117 -30.56 -22.06 38.25
N ARG A 1118 -31.36 -21.25 38.96
CA ARG A 1118 -32.63 -21.66 39.56
C ARG A 1118 -33.77 -21.80 38.54
N GLU A 1119 -33.79 -20.98 37.49
CA GLU A 1119 -34.81 -21.05 36.43
C GLU A 1119 -34.61 -22.25 35.47
N GLN A 1120 -33.37 -22.74 35.32
CA GLN A 1120 -33.03 -23.92 34.50
C GLN A 1120 -33.52 -25.27 35.06
N ASN A 1121 -33.92 -25.34 36.34
CA ASN A 1121 -34.35 -26.59 36.99
C ASN A 1121 -35.88 -26.83 36.99
N ARG A 1122 -36.68 -26.07 36.23
CA ARG A 1122 -38.13 -26.30 36.13
C ARG A 1122 -38.47 -27.36 35.06
N PRO A 1123 -39.13 -28.48 35.42
CA PRO A 1123 -39.54 -29.48 34.44
C PRO A 1123 -40.68 -28.95 33.55
N GLN A 1124 -40.49 -29.01 32.24
CA GLN A 1124 -41.47 -28.59 31.24
C GLN A 1124 -42.73 -29.48 31.31
N THR A 1125 -43.87 -28.86 31.61
CA THR A 1125 -45.19 -29.51 31.48
C THR A 1125 -45.69 -29.34 30.06
N SER A 1126 -46.05 -30.47 29.44
CA SER A 1126 -46.56 -30.61 28.09
C SER A 1126 -47.85 -29.81 27.85
N TYR A 1127 -47.84 -28.88 26.89
CA TYR A 1127 -49.07 -28.29 26.36
C TYR A 1127 -49.70 -29.21 25.32
N ARG A 1128 -50.83 -29.83 25.72
CA ARG A 1128 -51.80 -30.47 24.82
C ARG A 1128 -52.57 -29.41 24.05
N LYS A 1129 -52.81 -29.69 22.76
CA LYS A 1129 -53.85 -29.10 21.90
C LYS A 1129 -55.18 -28.86 22.65
N ALA A 1130 -55.82 -27.72 22.42
CA ALA A 1130 -57.17 -27.64 21.82
C ALA A 1130 -57.64 -26.18 21.67
N SER A 1131 -58.29 -25.94 20.51
CA SER A 1131 -59.20 -24.85 20.09
C SER A 1131 -58.66 -23.43 20.01
#